data_AF-A0A521JYT2-F1
#
_entry.id   AF-A0A521JYT2-F1
#
_cell.length_a   1.000
_cell.length_b   1.000
_cell.length_c   1.000
_cell.angle_alpha   90.00
_cell.angle_beta   90.00
_cell.angle_gamma   90.00
#
_symmetry.space_group_name_H-M   'P 1'
#
loop_
_entity.id
_entity.type
_entity.pdbx_description
1 polymer ?
#
loop_
_entity_poly.entity_id
_entity_poly.type
_entity_poly.pdbx_seq_one_letter_code
_entity_poly.pdbx_strand_id
1 'polypeptide(L)'
;MKRLALLFLAFLIGELSVVAQAPTEADSYAVDYLTPPEGAILEVGGMDFLPDGRLALSTRRGQVWLVDNPLAKDPKDAKFTLFAEGLNEGLGLKVVDGQIHIVQRSEISRLVDVDNDGRCDRIDTLSDGWGLSGNYHEFAYGLPRDAAGNFYISLNVSFFDKTWWLGSSTVPYRGWVLQVAPSGAVTPFATGFRSPNGINMSPDGELFVTDNQGDWEPAGPLYHVQKGKFYGHPAGLAWTSEYKDAKVTPSQHEPTAVPREAPVVWFPYKWSRSAGNMVWDTSEGKFGPYWDQMFVAELTNGMVLRVQTEKVKGAYQGTVFLHRQRIGSVNRVLQASDGTLMCGFTNRGWGGFPPSHGVGRVRYTGKLPFDIERVHLRSDGFDVKLTKPVAASWRASDESAVAMQYHYDYWWQYGSPERDHKKLVVKSVELGADRRSLRVAVDGLEAGRCARVILSGLVAEDGTPLLHEEFNTTINQLPDGPATTTPIARIVPPPIGRNPEQLGWLRLCWDDATALWKHDGWRLCDAMYEPANPTRFAISDGMGALVSVDPSAGPFESKPEFGDYAFHAEFTLTEAADLRLVLGGAHEVQFLDTPDGKRCGAVLGASEAADRLPELRVYKGAGQEHAIDVVYEAARFENGRKVKNARIVKLAVDETPLLENVELAGPSRGVAGVERALAPVAFRMASGQVALGGIRALPMNPPKDDVGWTPIFDGESLDGWYASEGGTWTIEDGVITSGGKRSHLFSPRGDYKNFELRAQIKIEEGSNSGLYFRATKGEGWPDGYEAQINASFPDPQKTGSLYNLAPLKTALMAANAWFEYRVRCEEVADGTRVRIWTEGVLVNDYVDKERKHASGHIALQQHHEGSVVQCAKLEIRELP
;
A
#
# COMPACT_ATOMS: atom_id res chain seq x y z
N MET A 1 57.98 -58.77 2.20
CA MET A 1 57.63 -57.76 3.21
C MET A 1 56.57 -56.84 2.63
N LYS A 2 55.47 -56.64 3.38
CA LYS A 2 54.42 -55.59 3.26
C LYS A 2 53.51 -55.67 2.02
N ARG A 3 52.25 -56.11 2.10
CA ARG A 3 51.04 -55.65 2.87
C ARG A 3 50.42 -54.35 2.35
N LEU A 4 49.11 -54.49 2.08
CA LEU A 4 48.00 -53.55 2.28
C LEU A 4 47.82 -52.37 1.31
N ALA A 5 46.81 -52.50 0.44
CA ALA A 5 45.80 -51.47 0.19
C ALA A 5 44.60 -52.10 -0.55
N LEU A 6 43.75 -52.82 0.20
CA LEU A 6 42.45 -53.31 -0.28
C LEU A 6 41.50 -53.26 0.92
N LEU A 7 40.87 -52.10 1.17
CA LEU A 7 39.72 -51.90 2.06
C LEU A 7 39.32 -50.42 2.04
N PHE A 8 38.01 -50.17 2.13
CA PHE A 8 37.27 -48.89 2.06
C PHE A 8 36.81 -48.41 0.68
N LEU A 9 35.89 -49.18 0.08
CA LEU A 9 34.77 -48.61 -0.67
C LEU A 9 33.48 -49.13 -0.01
N ALA A 10 33.17 -48.61 1.18
CA ALA A 10 31.93 -48.88 1.89
C ALA A 10 30.96 -47.73 1.63
N PHE A 11 29.81 -48.10 1.06
CA PHE A 11 28.55 -47.37 0.97
C PHE A 11 28.43 -46.13 1.89
N LEU A 12 28.56 -44.94 1.30
CA LEU A 12 27.80 -43.77 1.72
C LEU A 12 26.72 -43.55 0.65
N ILE A 13 25.62 -44.29 0.76
CA ILE A 13 24.35 -43.79 0.27
C ILE A 13 23.96 -42.75 1.31
N GLY A 14 24.33 -41.50 1.08
CA GLY A 14 23.69 -40.40 1.76
C GLY A 14 22.21 -40.46 1.42
N GLU A 15 21.36 -40.65 2.43
CA GLU A 15 19.96 -40.29 2.30
C GLU A 15 19.93 -38.82 1.91
N LEU A 16 19.74 -38.55 0.62
CA LEU A 16 19.22 -37.28 0.15
C LEU A 16 17.83 -37.16 0.77
N SER A 17 17.77 -36.57 1.95
CA SER A 17 16.54 -36.04 2.51
C SER A 17 16.03 -35.02 1.51
N VAL A 18 15.14 -35.45 0.62
CA VAL A 18 14.33 -34.55 -0.21
C VAL A 18 13.55 -33.73 0.81
N VAL A 19 13.99 -32.50 1.06
CA VAL A 19 13.20 -31.53 1.82
C VAL A 19 11.94 -31.32 1.00
N ALA A 20 10.83 -31.90 1.46
CA ALA A 20 9.56 -31.74 0.80
C ALA A 20 9.23 -30.24 0.75
N GLN A 21 8.87 -29.74 -0.44
CA GLN A 21 8.44 -28.37 -0.62
C GLN A 21 7.27 -28.07 0.34
N ALA A 22 7.33 -26.92 1.02
CA ALA A 22 6.26 -26.48 1.91
C ALA A 22 4.92 -26.45 1.14
N PRO A 23 3.82 -26.88 1.78
CA PRO A 23 2.50 -26.87 1.13
C PRO A 23 2.15 -25.46 0.67
N THR A 24 1.55 -25.37 -0.51
CA THR A 24 1.03 -24.10 -1.03
C THR A 24 -0.48 -24.17 -1.17
N GLU A 25 -1.14 -23.01 -1.24
CA GLU A 25 -2.57 -22.94 -1.50
C GLU A 25 -2.96 -23.68 -2.80
N ALA A 26 -2.08 -23.65 -3.81
CA ALA A 26 -2.29 -24.27 -5.12
C ALA A 26 -2.44 -25.80 -5.04
N ASP A 27 -1.90 -26.42 -4.00
CA ASP A 27 -2.06 -27.86 -3.76
C ASP A 27 -3.53 -28.23 -3.50
N SER A 28 -4.28 -27.32 -2.85
CA SER A 28 -5.68 -27.54 -2.45
C SER A 28 -6.64 -26.80 -3.38
N TYR A 29 -6.20 -25.71 -4.00
CA TYR A 29 -7.00 -24.83 -4.84
C TYR A 29 -6.26 -24.48 -6.13
N ALA A 30 -6.49 -25.30 -7.16
CA ALA A 30 -5.92 -25.10 -8.48
C ALA A 30 -6.58 -23.90 -9.18
N VAL A 31 -5.79 -23.17 -9.97
CA VAL A 31 -6.28 -22.04 -10.78
C VAL A 31 -6.09 -22.39 -12.25
N ASP A 32 -7.20 -22.39 -13.00
CA ASP A 32 -7.17 -22.51 -14.46
C ASP A 32 -7.63 -21.20 -15.08
N TYR A 33 -7.10 -20.88 -16.27
CA TYR A 33 -7.49 -19.69 -17.03
C TYR A 33 -8.21 -20.08 -18.30
N LEU A 34 -9.40 -19.52 -18.52
CA LEU A 34 -10.11 -19.69 -19.78
C LEU A 34 -9.38 -18.91 -20.89
N THR A 35 -9.38 -19.45 -22.10
CA THR A 35 -8.67 -18.84 -23.23
C THR A 35 -9.65 -18.06 -24.11
N PRO A 36 -9.72 -16.71 -23.98
CA PRO A 36 -10.53 -15.91 -24.88
C PRO A 36 -9.93 -15.89 -26.30
N PRO A 37 -10.67 -15.42 -27.31
CA PRO A 37 -10.16 -15.27 -28.68
C PRO A 37 -8.93 -14.37 -28.71
N GLU A 38 -8.01 -14.62 -29.66
CA GLU A 38 -6.79 -13.83 -29.80
C GLU A 38 -7.11 -12.33 -29.94
N GLY A 39 -6.41 -11.50 -29.16
CA GLY A 39 -6.62 -10.05 -29.13
C GLY A 39 -7.79 -9.57 -28.26
N ALA A 40 -8.62 -10.46 -27.72
CA ALA A 40 -9.72 -10.07 -26.84
C ALA A 40 -9.22 -9.66 -25.43
N ILE A 41 -9.60 -8.46 -24.99
CA ILE A 41 -9.31 -7.94 -23.65
C ILE A 41 -10.60 -7.97 -22.82
N LEU A 42 -10.76 -9.00 -22.00
CA LEU A 42 -11.95 -9.20 -21.16
C LEU A 42 -11.78 -8.54 -19.78
N GLU A 43 -11.99 -7.22 -19.69
CA GLU A 43 -12.04 -6.49 -18.41
C GLU A 43 -13.39 -6.78 -17.72
N VAL A 44 -13.50 -7.91 -17.01
CA VAL A 44 -14.78 -8.42 -16.50
C VAL A 44 -15.36 -7.52 -15.42
N GLY A 45 -16.61 -7.10 -15.60
CA GLY A 45 -17.36 -6.29 -14.64
C GLY A 45 -18.59 -6.97 -14.06
N GLY A 46 -19.06 -8.09 -14.62
CA GLY A 46 -20.21 -8.85 -14.11
C GLY A 46 -20.25 -10.25 -14.70
N MET A 47 -20.80 -11.21 -13.95
CA MET A 47 -20.90 -12.62 -14.36
C MET A 47 -22.17 -13.26 -13.79
N ASP A 48 -22.85 -14.11 -14.57
CA ASP A 48 -23.91 -15.00 -14.09
C ASP A 48 -24.08 -16.19 -15.05
N PHE A 49 -24.68 -17.28 -14.57
CA PHE A 49 -24.96 -18.45 -15.40
C PHE A 49 -26.34 -18.39 -16.06
N LEU A 50 -26.39 -18.76 -17.34
CA LEU A 50 -27.64 -19.05 -18.04
C LEU A 50 -28.21 -20.41 -17.58
N PRO A 51 -29.53 -20.65 -17.71
CA PRO A 51 -30.15 -21.92 -17.32
C PRO A 51 -29.58 -23.15 -18.05
N ASP A 52 -28.98 -22.95 -19.23
CA ASP A 52 -28.33 -24.00 -20.02
C ASP A 52 -26.87 -24.28 -19.61
N GLY A 53 -26.36 -23.57 -18.60
CA GLY A 53 -25.01 -23.75 -18.07
C GLY A 53 -23.92 -22.90 -18.75
N ARG A 54 -24.26 -22.11 -19.78
CA ARG A 54 -23.33 -21.11 -20.33
C ARG A 54 -23.08 -20.00 -19.31
N LEU A 55 -21.87 -19.45 -19.29
CA LEU A 55 -21.54 -18.29 -18.46
C LEU A 55 -21.72 -17.02 -19.30
N ALA A 56 -22.53 -16.07 -18.82
CA ALA A 56 -22.59 -14.72 -19.38
C ALA A 56 -21.65 -13.81 -18.59
N LEU A 57 -20.85 -13.01 -19.27
CA LEU A 57 -19.96 -12.02 -18.66
C LEU A 57 -20.08 -10.66 -19.33
N SER A 58 -20.18 -9.59 -18.53
CA SER A 58 -20.08 -8.21 -19.01
C SER A 58 -18.67 -7.70 -18.84
N THR A 59 -18.26 -6.77 -19.70
CA THR A 59 -16.96 -6.13 -19.65
C THR A 59 -17.05 -4.62 -19.54
N ARG A 60 -16.01 -4.03 -18.96
CA ARG A 60 -15.82 -2.58 -18.91
C ARG A 60 -15.64 -1.93 -20.27
N ARG A 61 -15.32 -2.74 -21.28
CA ARG A 61 -15.23 -2.33 -22.69
C ARG A 61 -16.58 -2.28 -23.39
N GLY A 62 -17.67 -2.47 -22.66
CA GLY A 62 -19.02 -2.33 -23.21
C GLY A 62 -19.48 -3.54 -23.98
N GLN A 63 -18.99 -4.74 -23.62
CA GLN A 63 -19.33 -5.99 -24.29
C GLN A 63 -19.99 -6.97 -23.32
N VAL A 64 -20.81 -7.87 -23.86
CA VAL A 64 -21.27 -9.09 -23.20
C VAL A 64 -20.83 -10.29 -24.02
N TRP A 65 -20.21 -11.26 -23.35
CA TRP A 65 -19.78 -12.52 -23.95
C TRP A 65 -20.52 -13.68 -23.32
N LEU A 66 -20.83 -14.69 -24.13
CA LEU A 66 -21.28 -16.00 -23.68
C LEU A 66 -20.13 -16.97 -23.76
N VAL A 67 -19.98 -17.80 -22.73
CA VAL A 67 -18.95 -18.83 -22.65
C VAL A 67 -19.62 -20.18 -22.57
N ASP A 68 -19.47 -20.96 -23.64
CA ASP A 68 -19.84 -22.37 -23.69
C ASP A 68 -18.83 -23.21 -22.91
N ASN A 69 -19.32 -24.23 -22.21
CA ASN A 69 -18.52 -25.16 -21.40
C ASN A 69 -17.51 -24.49 -20.44
N PRO A 70 -17.92 -23.50 -19.62
CA PRO A 70 -17.00 -22.78 -18.74
C PRO A 70 -16.35 -23.68 -17.67
N LEU A 71 -16.96 -24.83 -17.39
CA LEU A 71 -16.50 -25.83 -16.43
C LEU A 71 -15.85 -27.06 -17.09
N ALA A 72 -15.51 -27.00 -18.39
CA ALA A 72 -14.84 -28.11 -19.09
C ALA A 72 -13.52 -28.52 -18.40
N LYS A 73 -13.16 -29.80 -18.47
CA LYS A 73 -11.92 -30.30 -17.84
C LYS A 73 -10.68 -29.57 -18.35
N ASP A 74 -10.54 -29.42 -19.67
CA ASP A 74 -9.53 -28.54 -20.26
C ASP A 74 -10.15 -27.13 -20.40
N PRO A 75 -9.59 -26.08 -19.76
CA PRO A 75 -10.12 -24.73 -19.86
C PRO A 75 -10.09 -24.14 -21.29
N LYS A 76 -9.32 -24.74 -22.22
CA LYS A 76 -9.29 -24.34 -23.65
C LYS A 76 -10.53 -24.79 -24.43
N ASP A 77 -11.30 -25.73 -23.88
CA ASP A 77 -12.56 -26.18 -24.47
C ASP A 77 -13.68 -25.16 -24.26
N ALA A 78 -13.49 -24.19 -23.38
CA ALA A 78 -14.41 -23.06 -23.25
C ALA A 78 -14.42 -22.24 -24.55
N LYS A 79 -15.60 -21.94 -25.09
CA LYS A 79 -15.76 -21.15 -26.32
C LYS A 79 -16.48 -19.85 -26.03
N PHE A 80 -15.90 -18.75 -26.51
CA PHE A 80 -16.40 -17.41 -26.28
C PHE A 80 -17.13 -16.92 -27.52
N THR A 81 -18.35 -16.45 -27.33
CA THR A 81 -19.19 -15.82 -28.36
C THR A 81 -19.53 -14.41 -27.92
N LEU A 82 -19.20 -13.41 -28.75
CA LEU A 82 -19.61 -12.03 -28.50
C LEU A 82 -21.12 -11.93 -28.71
N PHE A 83 -21.86 -11.63 -27.64
CA PHE A 83 -23.32 -11.54 -27.65
C PHE A 83 -23.81 -10.11 -27.84
N ALA A 84 -23.17 -9.14 -27.18
CA ALA A 84 -23.52 -7.72 -27.33
C ALA A 84 -22.27 -6.84 -27.27
N GLU A 85 -22.30 -5.69 -27.93
CA GLU A 85 -21.30 -4.64 -27.83
C GLU A 85 -21.95 -3.24 -27.92
N GLY A 86 -21.19 -2.18 -27.59
CA GLY A 86 -21.67 -0.80 -27.60
C GLY A 86 -22.28 -0.31 -26.27
N LEU A 87 -22.09 -1.07 -25.19
CA LEU A 87 -22.60 -0.74 -23.85
C LEU A 87 -21.67 0.25 -23.12
N ASN A 88 -22.20 1.06 -22.21
CA ASN A 88 -21.45 2.02 -21.41
C ASN A 88 -20.89 1.40 -20.12
N GLU A 89 -19.83 0.60 -20.28
CA GLU A 89 -19.02 0.02 -19.20
C GLU A 89 -19.84 -0.87 -18.23
N GLY A 90 -19.95 -2.16 -18.57
CA GLY A 90 -20.79 -3.13 -17.87
C GLY A 90 -20.18 -3.67 -16.59
N LEU A 91 -20.64 -3.17 -15.44
CA LEU A 91 -20.03 -3.39 -14.11
C LEU A 91 -20.90 -4.22 -13.14
N GLY A 92 -21.88 -4.91 -13.71
CA GLY A 92 -22.65 -5.96 -13.04
C GLY A 92 -23.60 -6.63 -14.03
N LEU A 93 -23.89 -7.92 -13.80
CA LEU A 93 -24.72 -8.73 -14.68
C LEU A 93 -25.57 -9.68 -13.84
N LYS A 94 -26.82 -9.91 -14.23
CA LYS A 94 -27.72 -10.91 -13.65
C LYS A 94 -28.54 -11.57 -14.74
N VAL A 95 -28.67 -12.89 -14.70
CA VAL A 95 -29.62 -13.62 -15.53
C VAL A 95 -30.93 -13.81 -14.75
N VAL A 96 -32.05 -13.41 -15.34
CA VAL A 96 -33.39 -13.57 -14.77
C VAL A 96 -34.28 -14.21 -15.83
N ASP A 97 -34.83 -15.40 -15.53
CA ASP A 97 -35.69 -16.16 -16.45
C ASP A 97 -35.06 -16.36 -17.84
N GLY A 98 -33.74 -16.59 -17.88
CA GLY A 98 -32.95 -16.76 -19.11
C GLY A 98 -32.55 -15.45 -19.81
N GLN A 99 -33.00 -14.29 -19.31
CA GLN A 99 -32.70 -12.98 -19.90
C GLN A 99 -31.55 -12.29 -19.17
N ILE A 100 -30.63 -11.71 -19.94
CA ILE A 100 -29.45 -11.01 -19.40
C ILE A 100 -29.82 -9.57 -19.06
N HIS A 101 -29.63 -9.21 -17.80
CA HIS A 101 -29.71 -7.84 -17.31
C HIS A 101 -28.31 -7.36 -16.95
N ILE A 102 -27.99 -6.14 -17.33
CA ILE A 102 -26.68 -5.52 -17.11
C ILE A 102 -26.86 -4.17 -16.43
N VAL A 103 -26.01 -3.87 -15.44
CA VAL A 103 -25.82 -2.48 -14.98
C VAL A 103 -24.65 -1.88 -15.72
N GLN A 104 -24.96 -0.80 -16.43
CA GLN A 104 -24.05 0.12 -17.09
C GLN A 104 -23.90 1.36 -16.20
N ARG A 105 -22.96 2.25 -16.50
CA ARG A 105 -22.77 3.47 -15.70
C ARG A 105 -24.00 4.38 -15.63
N SER A 106 -24.80 4.41 -16.69
CA SER A 106 -25.97 5.27 -16.84
C SER A 106 -27.31 4.56 -16.61
N GLU A 107 -27.38 3.23 -16.74
CA GLU A 107 -28.66 2.52 -16.73
C GLU A 107 -28.54 1.03 -16.35
N ILE A 108 -29.66 0.42 -15.98
CA ILE A 108 -29.86 -1.02 -16.05
C ILE A 108 -30.60 -1.32 -17.35
N SER A 109 -30.11 -2.31 -18.09
CA SER A 109 -30.67 -2.68 -19.39
C SER A 109 -30.90 -4.18 -19.46
N ARG A 110 -31.95 -4.58 -20.16
CA ARG A 110 -32.21 -5.96 -20.55
C ARG A 110 -31.76 -6.17 -21.99
N LEU A 111 -30.96 -7.20 -22.20
CA LEU A 111 -30.46 -7.58 -23.53
C LEU A 111 -31.35 -8.70 -24.09
N VAL A 112 -31.85 -8.51 -25.32
CA VAL A 112 -32.84 -9.40 -25.93
C VAL A 112 -32.30 -9.91 -27.27
N ASP A 113 -32.26 -11.23 -27.39
CA ASP A 113 -32.07 -11.98 -28.62
C ASP A 113 -33.46 -12.41 -29.11
N VAL A 114 -33.92 -11.86 -30.23
CA VAL A 114 -35.29 -12.01 -30.73
C VAL A 114 -35.41 -13.23 -31.63
N ASP A 115 -34.37 -13.57 -32.38
CA ASP A 115 -34.36 -14.69 -33.31
C ASP A 115 -33.60 -15.93 -32.82
N ASN A 116 -32.99 -15.86 -31.63
CA ASN A 116 -32.18 -16.88 -30.98
C ASN A 116 -30.92 -17.26 -31.79
N ASP A 117 -30.32 -16.31 -32.51
CA ASP A 117 -29.06 -16.52 -33.21
C ASP A 117 -27.82 -16.48 -32.30
N GLY A 118 -28.01 -16.17 -31.01
CA GLY A 118 -26.94 -16.03 -30.04
C GLY A 118 -26.32 -14.63 -30.01
N ARG A 119 -27.04 -13.61 -30.49
CA ARG A 119 -26.65 -12.19 -30.43
C ARG A 119 -27.79 -11.33 -29.91
N CYS A 120 -27.42 -10.18 -29.36
CA CYS A 120 -28.36 -9.19 -28.88
C CYS A 120 -28.88 -8.33 -30.05
N ASP A 121 -30.19 -8.41 -30.31
CA ASP A 121 -30.88 -7.58 -31.31
C ASP A 121 -31.38 -6.26 -30.73
N ARG A 122 -31.75 -6.29 -29.44
CA ARG A 122 -32.43 -5.16 -28.79
C ARG A 122 -31.98 -4.98 -27.35
N ILE A 123 -31.72 -3.73 -26.99
CA ILE A 123 -31.37 -3.30 -25.63
C ILE A 123 -32.55 -2.49 -25.09
N ASP A 124 -33.22 -3.01 -24.06
CA ASP A 124 -34.33 -2.34 -23.40
C ASP A 124 -33.85 -1.71 -22.10
N THR A 125 -33.87 -0.37 -21.99
CA THR A 125 -33.60 0.32 -20.72
C THR A 125 -34.70 0.00 -19.71
N LEU A 126 -34.30 -0.58 -18.57
CA LEU A 126 -35.18 -0.82 -17.43
C LEU A 126 -35.24 0.39 -16.50
N SER A 127 -34.09 1.04 -16.25
CA SER A 127 -33.99 2.20 -15.36
C SER A 127 -32.71 2.98 -15.62
N ASP A 128 -32.82 4.31 -15.59
CA ASP A 128 -31.74 5.30 -15.69
C ASP A 128 -31.87 6.40 -14.61
N GLY A 129 -32.57 6.09 -13.51
CA GLY A 129 -33.00 7.06 -12.49
C GLY A 129 -31.91 7.64 -11.56
N TRP A 130 -30.64 7.67 -11.98
CA TRP A 130 -29.53 8.32 -11.27
C TRP A 130 -28.69 9.21 -12.20
N GLY A 131 -27.92 10.12 -11.63
CA GLY A 131 -27.17 11.10 -12.42
C GLY A 131 -25.80 10.63 -12.86
N LEU A 132 -25.32 11.10 -14.02
CA LEU A 132 -23.95 10.91 -14.51
C LEU A 132 -23.42 12.27 -15.01
N SER A 133 -22.29 12.74 -14.46
CA SER A 133 -21.68 14.02 -14.83
C SER A 133 -20.69 13.90 -15.98
N GLY A 134 -20.31 12.68 -16.34
CA GLY A 134 -19.22 12.39 -17.28
C GLY A 134 -17.86 12.19 -16.58
N ASN A 135 -17.79 12.38 -15.26
CA ASN A 135 -16.59 12.04 -14.47
C ASN A 135 -16.27 10.55 -14.61
N TYR A 136 -15.02 10.20 -14.93
CA TYR A 136 -14.63 8.81 -15.20
C TYR A 136 -14.92 7.85 -14.03
N HIS A 137 -14.85 8.32 -12.79
CA HIS A 137 -14.92 7.48 -11.60
C HIS A 137 -16.36 7.16 -11.15
N GLU A 138 -17.37 7.66 -11.86
CA GLU A 138 -18.80 7.45 -11.59
C GLU A 138 -19.30 6.09 -12.09
N PHE A 139 -18.79 5.03 -11.45
CA PHE A 139 -19.19 3.65 -11.70
C PHE A 139 -20.55 3.33 -11.08
N ALA A 140 -21.19 2.29 -11.63
CA ALA A 140 -22.38 1.66 -11.08
C ALA A 140 -22.16 0.15 -11.02
N TYR A 141 -22.19 -0.43 -9.82
CA TYR A 141 -21.92 -1.85 -9.60
C TYR A 141 -23.17 -2.60 -9.21
N GLY A 142 -23.23 -3.89 -9.51
CA GLY A 142 -24.43 -4.72 -9.33
C GLY A 142 -24.23 -6.18 -9.74
N LEU A 143 -25.28 -6.99 -9.88
CA LEU A 143 -26.70 -6.62 -9.84
C LEU A 143 -27.50 -7.68 -9.05
N PRO A 144 -27.31 -7.77 -7.72
CA PRO A 144 -28.08 -8.72 -6.92
C PRO A 144 -29.57 -8.36 -6.93
N ARG A 145 -30.39 -9.40 -6.74
CA ARG A 145 -31.84 -9.32 -6.85
C ARG A 145 -32.50 -10.02 -5.66
N ASP A 146 -33.44 -9.34 -5.00
CA ASP A 146 -34.17 -9.91 -3.87
C ASP A 146 -35.31 -10.83 -4.34
N ALA A 147 -35.96 -11.50 -3.38
CA ALA A 147 -37.09 -12.39 -3.66
C ALA A 147 -38.34 -11.66 -4.19
N ALA A 148 -38.47 -10.35 -3.96
CA ALA A 148 -39.53 -9.52 -4.54
C ALA A 148 -39.21 -9.07 -5.97
N GLY A 149 -38.01 -9.39 -6.45
CA GLY A 149 -37.53 -9.10 -7.79
C GLY A 149 -36.88 -7.73 -7.95
N ASN A 150 -36.63 -7.00 -6.86
CA ASN A 150 -35.93 -5.73 -6.92
C ASN A 150 -34.44 -5.95 -7.14
N PHE A 151 -33.85 -5.18 -8.04
CA PHE A 151 -32.40 -5.11 -8.21
C PHE A 151 -31.79 -4.11 -7.24
N TYR A 152 -30.50 -4.31 -6.93
CA TYR A 152 -29.73 -3.37 -6.13
C TYR A 152 -28.44 -3.01 -6.85
N ILE A 153 -28.10 -1.72 -6.78
CA ILE A 153 -26.86 -1.19 -7.33
C ILE A 153 -26.17 -0.29 -6.32
N SER A 154 -24.85 -0.21 -6.40
CA SER A 154 -24.04 0.74 -5.64
C SER A 154 -23.38 1.74 -6.61
N LEU A 155 -23.40 3.02 -6.24
CA LEU A 155 -22.94 4.12 -7.07
C LEU A 155 -21.73 4.79 -6.43
N ASN A 156 -20.65 4.88 -7.20
CA ASN A 156 -19.43 5.59 -6.81
C ASN A 156 -19.66 7.08 -6.60
N VAL A 157 -18.82 7.70 -5.77
CA VAL A 157 -18.58 9.14 -5.80
C VAL A 157 -17.70 9.54 -6.99
N SER A 158 -17.77 10.81 -7.36
CA SER A 158 -17.00 11.43 -8.44
C SER A 158 -15.71 12.03 -7.87
N PHE A 159 -14.63 12.00 -8.65
CA PHE A 159 -13.33 12.57 -8.24
C PHE A 159 -12.84 13.61 -9.24
N PHE A 160 -12.62 14.85 -8.79
CA PHE A 160 -12.23 15.98 -9.63
C PHE A 160 -10.81 16.48 -9.28
N ASP A 161 -10.19 17.22 -10.20
CA ASP A 161 -8.88 17.88 -10.04
C ASP A 161 -9.00 19.08 -9.05
N LYS A 162 -8.04 19.48 -8.18
CA LYS A 162 -6.62 19.12 -7.95
C LYS A 162 -6.35 17.94 -6.98
N THR A 163 -7.38 17.39 -6.35
CA THR A 163 -7.23 16.39 -5.29
C THR A 163 -8.03 15.13 -5.62
N TRP A 164 -7.42 14.27 -6.45
CA TRP A 164 -8.07 13.14 -7.12
C TRP A 164 -8.74 12.11 -6.21
N TRP A 165 -8.49 12.14 -4.91
CA TRP A 165 -9.09 11.22 -3.96
C TRP A 165 -10.24 11.82 -3.14
N LEU A 166 -10.56 13.12 -3.24
CA LEU A 166 -11.65 13.74 -2.49
C LEU A 166 -12.98 13.53 -3.20
N GLY A 167 -13.82 12.66 -2.64
CA GLY A 167 -15.08 12.25 -3.23
C GLY A 167 -16.12 13.36 -3.21
N SER A 168 -16.91 13.45 -4.28
CA SER A 168 -18.04 14.36 -4.37
C SER A 168 -19.25 13.69 -5.01
N SER A 169 -20.44 14.20 -4.72
CA SER A 169 -21.71 13.71 -5.23
C SER A 169 -22.43 14.84 -5.97
N THR A 170 -21.88 15.24 -7.12
CA THR A 170 -22.33 16.43 -7.87
C THR A 170 -23.61 16.19 -8.68
N VAL A 171 -23.97 14.92 -8.88
CA VAL A 171 -25.18 14.49 -9.59
C VAL A 171 -25.94 13.46 -8.72
N PRO A 172 -27.26 13.28 -8.94
CA PRO A 172 -28.09 12.48 -8.06
C PRO A 172 -27.50 11.11 -7.72
N TYR A 173 -27.47 10.84 -6.41
CA TYR A 173 -27.24 9.53 -5.81
C TYR A 173 -25.83 8.94 -5.93
N ARG A 174 -24.81 9.73 -6.29
CA ARG A 174 -23.41 9.27 -6.17
C ARG A 174 -23.03 9.06 -4.69
N GLY A 175 -22.39 7.94 -4.36
CA GLY A 175 -22.17 7.50 -2.98
C GLY A 175 -23.40 6.85 -2.31
N TRP A 176 -24.30 6.25 -3.09
CA TRP A 176 -25.50 5.56 -2.61
C TRP A 176 -25.59 4.12 -3.07
N VAL A 177 -26.29 3.32 -2.28
CA VAL A 177 -26.95 2.11 -2.73
C VAL A 177 -28.39 2.45 -3.09
N LEU A 178 -28.84 1.98 -4.26
CA LEU A 178 -30.19 2.15 -4.77
C LEU A 178 -30.90 0.80 -4.91
N GLN A 179 -32.19 0.79 -4.65
CA GLN A 179 -33.10 -0.31 -4.96
C GLN A 179 -33.88 0.05 -6.22
N VAL A 180 -33.97 -0.86 -7.18
CA VAL A 180 -34.68 -0.68 -8.45
C VAL A 180 -35.76 -1.75 -8.57
N ALA A 181 -37.02 -1.33 -8.55
CA ALA A 181 -38.15 -2.25 -8.64
C ALA A 181 -38.23 -2.93 -10.02
N PRO A 182 -38.94 -4.07 -10.17
CA PRO A 182 -39.21 -4.68 -11.47
C PRO A 182 -39.82 -3.73 -12.50
N SER A 183 -40.50 -2.68 -12.06
CA SER A 183 -41.07 -1.63 -12.92
C SER A 183 -40.05 -0.59 -13.41
N GLY A 184 -38.79 -0.65 -12.96
CA GLY A 184 -37.77 0.37 -13.20
C GLY A 184 -37.75 1.52 -12.19
N ALA A 185 -38.65 1.52 -11.18
CA ALA A 185 -38.71 2.61 -10.21
C ALA A 185 -37.53 2.57 -9.23
N VAL A 186 -36.81 3.69 -9.11
CA VAL A 186 -35.64 3.84 -8.23
C VAL A 186 -36.05 4.33 -6.85
N THR A 187 -35.57 3.66 -5.81
CA THR A 187 -35.68 4.07 -4.40
C THR A 187 -34.28 4.19 -3.78
N PRO A 188 -33.90 5.38 -3.26
CA PRO A 188 -32.68 5.52 -2.48
C PRO A 188 -32.71 4.61 -1.26
N PHE A 189 -31.74 3.70 -1.14
CA PHE A 189 -31.74 2.67 -0.10
C PHE A 189 -30.86 3.07 1.08
N ALA A 190 -29.58 3.36 0.84
CA ALA A 190 -28.62 3.78 1.87
C ALA A 190 -27.53 4.67 1.26
N THR A 191 -26.85 5.46 2.09
CA THR A 191 -25.78 6.37 1.63
C THR A 191 -24.55 6.27 2.54
N GLY A 192 -23.49 6.99 2.21
CA GLY A 192 -22.24 6.97 2.95
C GLY A 192 -21.17 6.08 2.35
N PHE A 193 -21.28 5.79 1.05
CA PHE A 193 -20.29 4.99 0.33
C PHE A 193 -19.36 5.88 -0.48
N ARG A 194 -18.11 5.44 -0.62
CA ARG A 194 -17.08 6.14 -1.39
C ARG A 194 -16.95 5.52 -2.77
N SER A 195 -16.36 4.33 -2.84
CA SER A 195 -16.20 3.56 -4.04
C SER A 195 -16.66 2.09 -3.88
N PRO A 196 -17.97 1.84 -3.68
CA PRO A 196 -18.53 0.55 -3.27
C PRO A 196 -18.52 -0.51 -4.39
N ASN A 197 -17.34 -1.07 -4.70
CA ASN A 197 -17.09 -1.93 -5.86
C ASN A 197 -17.73 -3.32 -5.79
N GLY A 198 -18.05 -3.83 -4.60
CA GLY A 198 -18.73 -5.11 -4.44
C GLY A 198 -20.10 -4.95 -3.81
N ILE A 199 -21.09 -5.63 -4.38
CA ILE A 199 -22.45 -5.71 -3.85
C ILE A 199 -23.03 -7.09 -4.14
N ASN A 200 -23.57 -7.74 -3.12
CA ASN A 200 -24.28 -9.01 -3.29
C ASN A 200 -25.28 -9.26 -2.15
N MET A 201 -26.15 -10.25 -2.33
CA MET A 201 -27.07 -10.72 -1.29
C MET A 201 -26.58 -12.01 -0.65
N SER A 202 -26.75 -12.12 0.66
CA SER A 202 -26.58 -13.37 1.39
C SER A 202 -27.66 -14.38 0.99
N PRO A 203 -27.45 -15.68 1.28
CA PRO A 203 -28.49 -16.70 1.12
C PRO A 203 -29.80 -16.38 1.85
N ASP A 204 -29.73 -15.60 2.93
CA ASP A 204 -30.89 -15.15 3.73
C ASP A 204 -31.54 -13.87 3.19
N GLY A 205 -31.06 -13.32 2.07
CA GLY A 205 -31.59 -12.11 1.43
C GLY A 205 -31.16 -10.80 2.10
N GLU A 206 -30.11 -10.80 2.90
CA GLU A 206 -29.51 -9.59 3.48
C GLU A 206 -28.48 -8.99 2.50
N LEU A 207 -28.40 -7.66 2.42
CA LEU A 207 -27.54 -6.97 1.46
C LEU A 207 -26.16 -6.69 2.06
N PHE A 208 -25.09 -7.01 1.31
CA PHE A 208 -23.71 -6.73 1.70
C PHE A 208 -22.99 -5.94 0.62
N VAL A 209 -22.14 -5.00 1.07
CA VAL A 209 -21.37 -4.11 0.18
C VAL A 209 -19.94 -4.01 0.68
N THR A 210 -18.96 -4.19 -0.21
CA THR A 210 -17.58 -3.80 0.05
C THR A 210 -17.35 -2.39 -0.46
N ASP A 211 -16.50 -1.64 0.24
CA ASP A 211 -16.04 -0.32 -0.18
C ASP A 211 -14.52 -0.28 -0.26
N ASN A 212 -13.98 0.78 -0.85
CA ASN A 212 -12.57 0.95 -1.13
C ASN A 212 -12.03 2.16 -0.37
N GLN A 213 -10.90 1.95 0.30
CA GLN A 213 -10.19 2.96 1.09
C GLN A 213 -10.01 4.30 0.37
N GLY A 214 -10.02 5.39 1.13
CA GLY A 214 -9.68 6.72 0.69
C GLY A 214 -10.14 7.79 1.66
N ASP A 215 -10.61 8.93 1.16
CA ASP A 215 -11.18 9.96 2.03
C ASP A 215 -12.39 9.44 2.79
N TRP A 216 -12.44 9.67 4.11
CA TRP A 216 -13.49 9.20 5.01
C TRP A 216 -13.72 7.69 5.02
N GLU A 217 -12.86 6.91 4.38
CA GLU A 217 -12.90 5.44 4.31
C GLU A 217 -11.51 4.89 4.64
N PRO A 218 -11.23 4.60 5.93
CA PRO A 218 -9.88 4.33 6.44
C PRO A 218 -9.15 3.16 5.76
N ALA A 219 -9.82 2.03 5.60
CA ALA A 219 -9.33 0.83 4.92
C ALA A 219 -10.47 0.29 4.03
N GLY A 220 -10.35 -0.89 3.43
CA GLY A 220 -11.48 -1.53 2.76
C GLY A 220 -12.46 -2.14 3.77
N PRO A 221 -13.73 -1.72 3.84
CA PRO A 221 -14.74 -2.36 4.67
C PRO A 221 -15.59 -3.38 3.91
N LEU A 222 -16.25 -4.26 4.67
CA LEU A 222 -17.45 -4.99 4.28
C LEU A 222 -18.60 -4.54 5.20
N TYR A 223 -19.68 -4.02 4.62
CA TYR A 223 -20.87 -3.56 5.32
C TYR A 223 -22.04 -4.52 5.15
N HIS A 224 -22.84 -4.69 6.20
CA HIS A 224 -24.21 -5.19 6.12
C HIS A 224 -25.13 -3.98 5.95
N VAL A 225 -25.76 -3.87 4.78
CA VAL A 225 -26.44 -2.65 4.33
C VAL A 225 -27.93 -2.70 4.63
N GLN A 226 -28.41 -1.69 5.35
CA GLN A 226 -29.80 -1.54 5.77
C GLN A 226 -30.38 -0.22 5.27
N LYS A 227 -31.68 -0.24 4.99
CA LYS A 227 -32.39 0.93 4.46
C LYS A 227 -32.32 2.12 5.42
N GLY A 228 -32.02 3.30 4.88
CA GLY A 228 -32.00 4.58 5.58
C GLY A 228 -30.76 4.82 6.45
N LYS A 229 -29.76 3.95 6.37
CA LYS A 229 -28.52 4.06 7.16
C LYS A 229 -27.39 4.77 6.42
N PHE A 230 -26.39 5.21 7.20
CA PHE A 230 -25.21 5.93 6.72
C PHE A 230 -23.92 5.16 7.03
N TYR A 231 -23.07 4.96 6.03
CA TYR A 231 -21.93 4.04 6.11
C TYR A 231 -20.54 4.68 6.20
N GLY A 232 -20.39 6.01 6.14
CA GLY A 232 -19.09 6.64 6.38
C GLY A 232 -18.82 7.93 5.64
N HIS A 233 -18.95 7.89 4.30
CA HIS A 233 -18.50 8.94 3.40
C HIS A 233 -19.54 10.08 3.23
N PRO A 234 -19.21 11.34 3.56
CA PRO A 234 -20.22 12.41 3.67
C PRO A 234 -20.85 12.85 2.34
N ALA A 235 -20.17 12.68 1.19
CA ALA A 235 -20.64 13.27 -0.08
C ALA A 235 -22.08 12.87 -0.46
N GLY A 236 -22.46 11.62 -0.23
CA GLY A 236 -23.81 11.13 -0.56
C GLY A 236 -24.92 11.85 0.21
N LEU A 237 -24.62 12.45 1.37
CA LEU A 237 -25.58 13.19 2.18
C LEU A 237 -26.22 14.36 1.42
N ALA A 238 -25.54 14.91 0.40
CA ALA A 238 -26.04 15.97 -0.47
C ALA A 238 -27.42 15.67 -1.09
N TRP A 239 -27.78 14.39 -1.21
CA TRP A 239 -29.04 13.94 -1.82
C TRP A 239 -30.09 13.45 -0.82
N THR A 240 -29.82 13.59 0.48
CA THR A 240 -30.83 13.38 1.53
C THR A 240 -31.80 14.57 1.58
N SER A 241 -33.01 14.35 2.09
CA SER A 241 -34.00 15.43 2.25
C SER A 241 -33.46 16.58 3.11
N GLU A 242 -32.77 16.26 4.21
CA GLU A 242 -32.19 17.24 5.13
C GLU A 242 -31.24 18.24 4.42
N TYR A 243 -30.27 17.74 3.67
CA TYR A 243 -29.30 18.59 2.97
C TYR A 243 -29.92 19.30 1.75
N LYS A 244 -30.81 18.63 1.00
CA LYS A 244 -31.50 19.21 -0.15
C LYS A 244 -32.43 20.35 0.26
N ASP A 245 -33.22 20.16 1.31
CA ASP A 245 -34.17 21.16 1.80
C ASP A 245 -33.44 22.35 2.43
N ALA A 246 -32.31 22.09 3.12
CA ALA A 246 -31.44 23.13 3.67
C ALA A 246 -30.55 23.82 2.62
N LYS A 247 -30.42 23.25 1.41
CA LYS A 247 -29.50 23.71 0.34
C LYS A 247 -28.04 23.80 0.81
N VAL A 248 -27.61 22.82 1.59
CA VAL A 248 -26.23 22.73 2.12
C VAL A 248 -25.50 21.59 1.43
N THR A 249 -24.22 21.79 1.13
CA THR A 249 -23.33 20.73 0.64
C THR A 249 -22.56 20.12 1.82
N PRO A 250 -22.44 18.79 1.92
CA PRO A 250 -21.60 18.17 2.94
C PRO A 250 -20.15 18.65 2.83
N SER A 251 -19.51 18.90 3.97
CA SER A 251 -18.09 19.24 3.98
C SER A 251 -17.25 18.06 3.50
N GLN A 252 -16.22 18.34 2.71
CA GLN A 252 -15.21 17.36 2.33
C GLN A 252 -14.10 17.22 3.38
N HIS A 253 -13.97 18.19 4.29
CA HIS A 253 -12.85 18.28 5.24
C HIS A 253 -13.27 18.18 6.70
N GLU A 254 -14.55 18.44 6.99
CA GLU A 254 -15.11 18.36 8.33
C GLU A 254 -15.95 17.09 8.49
N PRO A 255 -15.88 16.41 9.65
CA PRO A 255 -16.68 15.23 9.89
C PRO A 255 -18.18 15.57 9.95
N THR A 256 -19.00 14.73 9.33
CA THR A 256 -20.46 14.81 9.52
C THR A 256 -20.89 14.34 10.91
N ALA A 257 -21.95 14.96 11.43
CA ALA A 257 -22.62 14.57 12.68
C ALA A 257 -23.53 13.35 12.51
N VAL A 258 -23.79 12.90 11.28
CA VAL A 258 -24.62 11.71 11.01
C VAL A 258 -23.91 10.46 11.55
N PRO A 259 -24.55 9.65 12.42
CA PRO A 259 -23.97 8.42 12.94
C PRO A 259 -23.62 7.43 11.83
N ARG A 260 -22.44 6.82 11.92
CA ARG A 260 -21.95 5.80 10.97
C ARG A 260 -22.28 4.41 11.48
N GLU A 261 -22.75 3.54 10.60
CA GLU A 261 -22.89 2.12 10.89
C GLU A 261 -21.52 1.42 10.87
N ALA A 262 -21.33 0.47 11.78
CA ALA A 262 -20.08 -0.27 11.86
C ALA A 262 -19.98 -1.29 10.71
N PRO A 263 -18.80 -1.46 10.10
CA PRO A 263 -18.58 -2.55 9.16
C PRO A 263 -18.57 -3.89 9.88
N VAL A 264 -18.94 -4.93 9.12
CA VAL A 264 -18.80 -6.33 9.52
C VAL A 264 -17.32 -6.69 9.59
N VAL A 265 -16.54 -6.20 8.63
CA VAL A 265 -15.10 -6.43 8.53
C VAL A 265 -14.40 -5.16 8.09
N TRP A 266 -13.28 -4.85 8.73
CA TRP A 266 -12.19 -4.08 8.13
C TRP A 266 -11.15 -5.04 7.56
N PHE A 267 -10.92 -5.00 6.25
CA PHE A 267 -9.85 -5.77 5.65
C PHE A 267 -8.50 -5.13 6.01
N PRO A 268 -7.51 -5.90 6.48
CA PRO A 268 -6.15 -5.40 6.65
C PRO A 268 -5.63 -4.80 5.35
N TYR A 269 -5.01 -3.62 5.41
CA TYR A 269 -4.53 -2.90 4.23
C TYR A 269 -3.58 -3.73 3.35
N LYS A 270 -2.74 -4.55 4.00
CA LYS A 270 -1.82 -5.47 3.31
C LYS A 270 -2.54 -6.56 2.53
N TRP A 271 -3.75 -6.91 2.94
CA TRP A 271 -4.54 -7.96 2.32
C TRP A 271 -5.53 -7.40 1.30
N SER A 272 -6.15 -6.26 1.55
CA SER A 272 -7.05 -5.66 0.57
C SER A 272 -6.91 -4.15 0.53
N ARG A 273 -6.67 -3.64 -0.67
CA ARG A 273 -6.76 -2.20 -0.98
C ARG A 273 -7.95 -1.92 -1.90
N SER A 274 -8.45 -2.96 -2.58
CA SER A 274 -9.55 -2.85 -3.54
C SER A 274 -10.37 -4.14 -3.56
N ALA A 275 -11.25 -4.30 -2.57
CA ALA A 275 -12.18 -5.41 -2.53
C ALA A 275 -13.21 -5.30 -3.67
N GLY A 276 -13.47 -6.42 -4.34
CA GLY A 276 -14.55 -6.59 -5.31
C GLY A 276 -15.80 -7.15 -4.66
N ASN A 277 -16.65 -7.81 -5.45
CA ASN A 277 -17.85 -8.48 -4.91
C ASN A 277 -17.48 -9.71 -4.07
N MET A 278 -18.51 -10.30 -3.47
CA MET A 278 -18.42 -11.46 -2.59
C MET A 278 -19.47 -12.50 -2.96
N VAL A 279 -19.23 -13.76 -2.62
CA VAL A 279 -20.22 -14.85 -2.68
C VAL A 279 -20.08 -15.75 -1.46
N TRP A 280 -21.18 -16.37 -1.03
CA TRP A 280 -21.18 -17.39 0.02
C TRP A 280 -20.97 -18.77 -0.60
N ASP A 281 -20.22 -19.61 0.10
CA ASP A 281 -20.13 -21.02 -0.24
C ASP A 281 -21.41 -21.76 0.14
N THR A 282 -22.23 -21.98 -0.87
CA THR A 282 -23.48 -22.76 -0.80
C THR A 282 -23.30 -24.15 -1.40
N SER A 283 -22.07 -24.55 -1.72
CA SER A 283 -21.77 -25.79 -2.42
C SER A 283 -21.81 -27.04 -1.54
N GLU A 284 -22.06 -26.88 -0.24
CA GLU A 284 -22.10 -27.96 0.76
C GLU A 284 -20.81 -28.80 0.80
N GLY A 285 -19.66 -28.12 0.75
CA GLY A 285 -18.33 -28.73 0.87
C GLY A 285 -17.68 -29.17 -0.43
N LYS A 286 -18.33 -28.97 -1.59
CA LYS A 286 -17.70 -29.23 -2.91
C LYS A 286 -16.52 -28.28 -3.16
N PHE A 287 -16.53 -27.09 -2.57
CA PHE A 287 -15.43 -26.14 -2.61
C PHE A 287 -14.49 -26.21 -1.39
N GLY A 288 -14.40 -27.39 -0.75
CA GLY A 288 -13.51 -27.63 0.37
C GLY A 288 -14.17 -27.38 1.73
N PRO A 289 -13.38 -27.23 2.81
CA PRO A 289 -13.89 -27.32 4.18
C PRO A 289 -14.59 -26.07 4.70
N TYR A 290 -14.69 -25.00 3.91
CA TYR A 290 -15.14 -23.67 4.36
C TYR A 290 -16.58 -23.35 3.97
N TRP A 291 -17.45 -24.36 3.91
CA TRP A 291 -18.89 -24.20 3.65
C TRP A 291 -19.49 -23.13 4.56
N ASP A 292 -20.50 -22.38 4.08
CA ASP A 292 -21.15 -21.20 4.71
C ASP A 292 -20.35 -19.89 4.79
N GLN A 293 -19.06 -19.91 4.47
CA GLN A 293 -18.24 -18.70 4.53
C GLN A 293 -18.29 -17.89 3.23
N MET A 294 -17.88 -16.63 3.32
CA MET A 294 -17.79 -15.74 2.17
C MET A 294 -16.42 -15.81 1.50
N PHE A 295 -16.42 -15.75 0.18
CA PHE A 295 -15.26 -15.51 -0.65
C PHE A 295 -15.36 -14.14 -1.30
N VAL A 296 -14.34 -13.31 -1.11
CA VAL A 296 -14.32 -11.90 -1.51
C VAL A 296 -13.24 -11.70 -2.56
N ALA A 297 -13.61 -11.15 -3.72
CA ALA A 297 -12.67 -10.76 -4.76
C ALA A 297 -11.71 -9.68 -4.23
N GLU A 298 -10.42 -9.76 -4.56
CA GLU A 298 -9.46 -8.69 -4.27
C GLU A 298 -8.59 -8.42 -5.50
N LEU A 299 -8.63 -7.15 -5.94
CA LEU A 299 -8.09 -6.73 -7.22
C LEU A 299 -6.59 -6.43 -7.17
N THR A 300 -6.11 -5.82 -6.08
CA THR A 300 -4.79 -5.17 -6.06
C THR A 300 -3.66 -6.19 -5.94
N ASN A 301 -3.78 -7.08 -4.97
CA ASN A 301 -2.85 -8.18 -4.70
C ASN A 301 -3.21 -9.43 -5.52
N GLY A 302 -4.37 -9.42 -6.17
CA GLY A 302 -4.81 -10.40 -7.13
C GLY A 302 -5.13 -11.75 -6.50
N MET A 303 -6.13 -11.75 -5.62
CA MET A 303 -6.46 -12.90 -4.79
C MET A 303 -7.96 -13.01 -4.52
N VAL A 304 -8.33 -14.11 -3.87
CA VAL A 304 -9.61 -14.27 -3.20
C VAL A 304 -9.34 -14.38 -1.70
N LEU A 305 -10.01 -13.52 -0.92
CA LEU A 305 -10.01 -13.54 0.54
C LEU A 305 -11.19 -14.39 1.03
N ARG A 306 -11.07 -14.92 2.25
CA ARG A 306 -12.15 -15.65 2.92
C ARG A 306 -12.61 -14.87 4.15
N VAL A 307 -13.92 -14.76 4.33
CA VAL A 307 -14.54 -14.08 5.46
C VAL A 307 -15.53 -15.01 6.15
N GLN A 308 -15.37 -15.15 7.45
CA GLN A 308 -16.34 -15.77 8.33
C GLN A 308 -17.09 -14.67 9.10
N THR A 309 -18.41 -14.74 9.17
CA THR A 309 -19.23 -13.80 9.95
C THR A 309 -19.85 -14.42 11.18
N GLU A 310 -20.08 -13.61 12.20
CA GLU A 310 -20.90 -13.94 13.36
C GLU A 310 -21.74 -12.72 13.80
N LYS A 311 -22.83 -12.98 14.54
CA LYS A 311 -23.64 -11.94 15.21
C LYS A 311 -23.36 -11.99 16.71
N VAL A 312 -22.82 -10.92 17.26
CA VAL A 312 -22.60 -10.77 18.71
C VAL A 312 -23.49 -9.65 19.22
N LYS A 313 -24.40 -9.95 20.15
CA LYS A 313 -25.40 -9.00 20.66
C LYS A 313 -26.20 -8.28 19.55
N GLY A 314 -26.48 -9.00 18.46
CA GLY A 314 -27.20 -8.47 17.30
C GLY A 314 -26.37 -7.66 16.31
N ALA A 315 -25.11 -7.32 16.64
CA ALA A 315 -24.19 -6.66 15.71
C ALA A 315 -23.45 -7.70 14.87
N TYR A 316 -23.39 -7.47 13.55
CA TYR A 316 -22.52 -8.24 12.68
C TYR A 316 -21.05 -7.90 12.93
N GLN A 317 -20.21 -8.93 12.88
CA GLN A 317 -18.76 -8.80 12.84
C GLN A 317 -18.16 -10.02 12.14
N GLY A 318 -16.87 -9.96 11.77
CA GLY A 318 -16.25 -11.05 11.04
C GLY A 318 -14.74 -11.18 11.19
N THR A 319 -14.27 -12.36 10.82
CA THR A 319 -12.87 -12.74 10.76
C THR A 319 -12.46 -12.97 9.30
N VAL A 320 -11.36 -12.37 8.90
CA VAL A 320 -10.76 -12.49 7.56
C VAL A 320 -9.58 -13.44 7.62
N PHE A 321 -9.44 -14.23 6.56
CA PHE A 321 -8.32 -15.13 6.30
C PHE A 321 -7.83 -14.93 4.86
N LEU A 322 -6.53 -15.16 4.65
CA LEU A 322 -6.03 -15.48 3.32
C LEU A 322 -6.66 -16.81 2.85
N HIS A 323 -6.75 -16.99 1.53
CA HIS A 323 -7.32 -18.20 0.96
C HIS A 323 -6.61 -18.63 -0.32
N ARG A 324 -6.68 -17.82 -1.38
CA ARG A 324 -5.98 -18.11 -2.63
C ARG A 324 -5.42 -16.86 -3.27
N GLN A 325 -4.09 -16.75 -3.26
CA GLN A 325 -3.30 -15.63 -3.76
C GLN A 325 -2.79 -15.86 -5.19
N ARG A 326 -2.35 -14.79 -5.86
CA ARG A 326 -1.70 -14.84 -7.18
C ARG A 326 -2.59 -15.47 -8.26
N ILE A 327 -3.87 -15.11 -8.26
CA ILE A 327 -4.87 -15.51 -9.26
C ILE A 327 -4.88 -14.50 -10.43
N GLY A 328 -4.57 -13.24 -10.16
CA GLY A 328 -4.80 -12.11 -11.07
C GLY A 328 -5.75 -11.11 -10.45
N SER A 329 -5.98 -9.97 -11.10
CA SER A 329 -6.71 -8.83 -10.54
C SER A 329 -8.20 -9.11 -10.39
N VAL A 330 -8.57 -9.93 -9.40
CA VAL A 330 -9.93 -10.45 -9.20
C VAL A 330 -10.84 -9.32 -8.77
N ASN A 331 -11.80 -8.98 -9.63
CA ASN A 331 -12.80 -7.97 -9.34
C ASN A 331 -14.19 -8.60 -9.12
N ARG A 332 -14.43 -9.76 -9.76
CA ARG A 332 -15.69 -10.48 -9.68
C ARG A 332 -15.47 -11.95 -9.32
N VAL A 333 -16.24 -12.45 -8.36
CA VAL A 333 -16.37 -13.86 -8.02
C VAL A 333 -17.81 -14.34 -8.18
N LEU A 334 -17.97 -15.57 -8.66
CA LEU A 334 -19.25 -16.25 -8.82
C LEU A 334 -19.06 -17.74 -8.54
N GLN A 335 -19.86 -18.34 -7.66
CA GLN A 335 -19.81 -19.77 -7.40
C GLN A 335 -20.65 -20.55 -8.43
N ALA A 336 -20.05 -21.56 -9.04
CA ALA A 336 -20.70 -22.49 -9.95
C ALA A 336 -21.36 -23.66 -9.20
N SER A 337 -22.25 -24.40 -9.87
CA SER A 337 -23.02 -25.51 -9.28
C SER A 337 -22.18 -26.70 -8.78
N ASP A 338 -20.97 -26.87 -9.32
CA ASP A 338 -20.00 -27.88 -8.89
C ASP A 338 -19.10 -27.41 -7.74
N GLY A 339 -19.31 -26.18 -7.24
CA GLY A 339 -18.51 -25.54 -6.20
C GLY A 339 -17.36 -24.69 -6.74
N THR A 340 -16.98 -24.81 -8.01
CA THR A 340 -15.92 -24.00 -8.63
C THR A 340 -16.19 -22.51 -8.47
N LEU A 341 -15.17 -21.74 -8.07
CA LEU A 341 -15.26 -20.29 -7.97
C LEU A 341 -14.74 -19.65 -9.26
N MET A 342 -15.63 -19.06 -10.05
CA MET A 342 -15.27 -18.28 -11.23
C MET A 342 -14.72 -16.91 -10.80
N CYS A 343 -13.63 -16.47 -11.41
CA CYS A 343 -12.93 -15.22 -11.11
C CYS A 343 -12.81 -14.36 -12.38
N GLY A 344 -13.45 -13.20 -12.40
CA GLY A 344 -13.32 -12.20 -13.46
C GLY A 344 -12.27 -11.14 -13.12
N PHE A 345 -11.41 -10.81 -14.09
CA PHE A 345 -10.29 -9.90 -13.87
C PHE A 345 -10.49 -8.52 -14.50
N THR A 346 -10.10 -7.48 -13.76
CA THR A 346 -9.84 -6.14 -14.30
C THR A 346 -8.90 -5.40 -13.35
N ASN A 347 -7.94 -4.63 -13.86
CA ASN A 347 -7.15 -3.65 -13.09
C ASN A 347 -7.29 -2.23 -13.65
N ARG A 348 -8.35 -1.98 -14.41
CA ARG A 348 -8.58 -0.67 -14.99
C ARG A 348 -8.99 0.32 -13.89
N GLY A 349 -8.45 1.53 -13.90
CA GLY A 349 -8.71 2.54 -12.87
C GLY A 349 -7.96 2.35 -11.55
N TRP A 350 -7.45 1.16 -11.23
CA TRP A 350 -6.57 0.93 -10.09
C TRP A 350 -5.59 -0.21 -10.38
N GLY A 351 -4.28 0.01 -10.19
CA GLY A 351 -3.26 -1.00 -10.48
C GLY A 351 -3.51 -2.30 -9.70
N GLY A 352 -3.11 -3.43 -10.29
CA GLY A 352 -3.35 -4.74 -9.69
C GLY A 352 -2.51 -5.84 -10.32
N PHE A 353 -2.37 -6.94 -9.59
CA PHE A 353 -1.54 -8.10 -9.94
C PHE A 353 -2.04 -8.80 -11.23
N PRO A 354 -1.16 -9.15 -12.19
CA PRO A 354 -1.57 -9.81 -13.43
C PRO A 354 -2.03 -11.27 -13.21
N PRO A 355 -2.90 -11.84 -14.07
CA PRO A 355 -3.52 -11.21 -15.24
C PRO A 355 -4.47 -10.07 -14.89
N SER A 356 -4.43 -9.02 -15.71
CA SER A 356 -5.21 -7.78 -15.54
C SER A 356 -6.59 -7.85 -16.20
N HIS A 357 -6.87 -8.88 -16.98
CA HIS A 357 -8.12 -9.13 -17.69
C HIS A 357 -8.26 -10.63 -17.97
N GLY A 358 -9.47 -11.09 -18.28
CA GLY A 358 -9.77 -12.50 -18.53
C GLY A 358 -10.67 -13.11 -17.46
N VAL A 359 -10.82 -14.43 -17.55
CA VAL A 359 -11.59 -15.24 -16.60
C VAL A 359 -10.71 -16.40 -16.13
N GLY A 360 -10.54 -16.51 -14.83
CA GLY A 360 -9.99 -17.69 -14.18
C GLY A 360 -11.07 -18.47 -13.45
N ARG A 361 -10.71 -19.67 -13.00
CA ARG A 361 -11.51 -20.46 -12.07
C ARG A 361 -10.62 -21.08 -11.00
N VAL A 362 -11.03 -20.95 -9.75
CA VAL A 362 -10.42 -21.62 -8.60
C VAL A 362 -11.20 -22.90 -8.35
N ARG A 363 -10.52 -24.05 -8.35
CA ARG A 363 -11.12 -25.36 -8.14
C ARG A 363 -10.48 -26.06 -6.96
N TYR A 364 -11.32 -26.59 -6.07
CA TYR A 364 -10.85 -27.49 -5.03
C TYR A 364 -10.29 -28.77 -5.65
N THR A 365 -9.08 -29.18 -5.27
CA THR A 365 -8.40 -30.35 -5.83
C THR A 365 -8.83 -31.67 -5.17
N GLY A 366 -9.60 -31.59 -4.08
CA GLY A 366 -9.88 -32.71 -3.19
C GLY A 366 -8.82 -32.92 -2.10
N LYS A 367 -7.68 -32.20 -2.15
CA LYS A 367 -6.67 -32.24 -1.10
C LYS A 367 -7.06 -31.31 0.04
N LEU A 368 -7.28 -31.85 1.23
CA LEU A 368 -7.56 -31.04 2.43
C LEU A 368 -6.29 -30.30 2.87
N PRO A 369 -6.28 -28.95 2.94
CA PRO A 369 -5.15 -28.21 3.52
C PRO A 369 -5.09 -28.42 5.03
N PHE A 370 -3.93 -28.23 5.65
CA PHE A 370 -3.87 -27.98 7.10
C PHE A 370 -3.97 -26.47 7.30
N ASP A 371 -5.13 -25.99 7.74
CA ASP A 371 -5.46 -24.57 7.76
C ASP A 371 -6.48 -24.26 8.87
N ILE A 372 -6.72 -22.98 9.13
CA ILE A 372 -7.75 -22.52 10.05
C ILE A 372 -9.12 -22.71 9.37
N GLU A 373 -9.97 -23.57 9.90
CA GLU A 373 -11.34 -23.76 9.43
C GLU A 373 -12.24 -22.60 9.88
N ARG A 374 -12.19 -22.27 11.17
CA ARG A 374 -13.12 -21.33 11.81
C ARG A 374 -12.49 -20.67 13.04
N VAL A 375 -12.86 -19.44 13.31
CA VAL A 375 -12.51 -18.71 14.55
C VAL A 375 -13.80 -18.25 15.23
N HIS A 376 -13.93 -18.46 16.53
CA HIS A 376 -15.03 -17.92 17.31
C HIS A 376 -14.48 -17.03 18.43
N LEU A 377 -14.96 -15.79 18.47
CA LEU A 377 -14.57 -14.83 19.49
C LEU A 377 -15.14 -15.23 20.86
N ARG A 378 -14.32 -15.14 21.90
CA ARG A 378 -14.71 -15.14 23.31
C ARG A 378 -14.30 -13.82 23.97
N SER A 379 -14.84 -13.51 25.13
CA SER A 379 -14.47 -12.28 25.84
C SER A 379 -13.02 -12.25 26.34
N ASP A 380 -12.41 -13.40 26.48
CA ASP A 380 -11.05 -13.64 26.95
C ASP A 380 -10.18 -14.32 25.88
N GLY A 381 -10.52 -14.19 24.58
CA GLY A 381 -9.69 -14.68 23.49
C GLY A 381 -10.46 -15.34 22.35
N PHE A 382 -9.93 -16.45 21.82
CA PHE A 382 -10.43 -17.07 20.58
C PHE A 382 -10.47 -18.60 20.69
N ASP A 383 -11.54 -19.19 20.19
CA ASP A 383 -11.60 -20.62 19.88
C ASP A 383 -11.31 -20.78 18.39
N VAL A 384 -10.22 -21.48 18.05
CA VAL A 384 -9.77 -21.69 16.67
C VAL A 384 -9.96 -23.16 16.32
N LYS A 385 -10.71 -23.44 15.25
CA LYS A 385 -10.88 -24.78 14.70
C LYS A 385 -10.00 -24.94 13.47
N LEU A 386 -9.29 -26.05 13.39
CA LEU A 386 -8.38 -26.42 12.31
C LEU A 386 -8.97 -27.53 11.44
N THR A 387 -8.61 -27.54 10.17
CA THR A 387 -9.10 -28.54 9.19
C THR A 387 -8.52 -29.95 9.43
N LYS A 388 -7.32 -30.06 10.04
CA LYS A 388 -6.66 -31.33 10.38
C LYS A 388 -6.20 -31.36 11.84
N PRO A 389 -6.01 -32.56 12.42
CA PRO A 389 -5.41 -32.69 13.74
C PRO A 389 -3.96 -32.19 13.77
N VAL A 390 -3.61 -31.40 14.78
CA VAL A 390 -2.24 -31.04 15.15
C VAL A 390 -1.47 -32.28 15.60
N ALA A 391 -0.20 -32.37 15.23
CA ALA A 391 0.67 -33.49 15.53
C ALA A 391 0.74 -33.80 17.03
N ALA A 392 0.80 -35.08 17.39
CA ALA A 392 0.89 -35.49 18.80
C ALA A 392 2.22 -35.09 19.45
N SER A 393 3.23 -34.71 18.64
CA SER A 393 4.53 -34.20 19.08
C SER A 393 4.51 -32.71 19.42
N TRP A 394 3.55 -31.94 18.89
CA TRP A 394 3.46 -30.51 19.15
C TRP A 394 3.06 -30.25 20.61
N ARG A 395 3.62 -29.20 21.21
CA ARG A 395 3.34 -28.81 22.59
C ARG A 395 2.96 -27.34 22.57
N ALA A 396 1.80 -27.03 23.13
CA ALA A 396 1.35 -25.66 23.23
C ALA A 396 2.19 -24.87 24.23
N SER A 397 2.41 -23.61 23.92
CA SER A 397 2.98 -22.58 24.79
C SER A 397 2.24 -21.27 24.56
N ASP A 398 2.36 -20.32 25.47
CA ASP A 398 1.92 -18.93 25.26
C ASP A 398 2.64 -18.28 24.05
N GLU A 399 3.89 -18.66 23.76
CA GLU A 399 4.62 -18.26 22.55
C GLU A 399 4.04 -18.84 21.24
N SER A 400 3.11 -19.79 21.33
CA SER A 400 2.45 -20.39 20.16
C SER A 400 1.43 -19.47 19.50
N ALA A 401 1.15 -18.29 20.08
CA ALA A 401 0.34 -17.28 19.45
C ALA A 401 0.84 -15.87 19.80
N VAL A 402 0.61 -14.92 18.89
CA VAL A 402 0.78 -13.48 19.14
C VAL A 402 -0.53 -12.80 18.81
N ALA A 403 -1.01 -11.94 19.72
CA ALA A 403 -2.22 -11.16 19.52
C ALA A 403 -1.90 -9.65 19.61
N MET A 404 -2.45 -8.87 18.69
CA MET A 404 -2.35 -7.42 18.69
C MET A 404 -3.71 -6.80 18.38
N GLN A 405 -4.02 -5.68 19.01
CA GLN A 405 -5.18 -4.87 18.64
C GLN A 405 -4.77 -3.51 18.11
N TYR A 406 -5.58 -3.01 17.19
CA TYR A 406 -5.42 -1.69 16.58
C TYR A 406 -6.79 -1.14 16.18
N HIS A 407 -6.82 0.11 15.76
CA HIS A 407 -8.01 0.79 15.27
C HIS A 407 -7.65 1.70 14.09
N TYR A 408 -8.60 2.45 13.55
CA TYR A 408 -8.37 3.35 12.40
C TYR A 408 -8.88 4.78 12.70
N ASP A 409 -8.56 5.72 11.82
CA ASP A 409 -9.03 7.10 11.89
C ASP A 409 -9.96 7.46 10.72
N TYR A 410 -11.12 8.06 11.02
CA TYR A 410 -11.97 8.75 10.05
C TYR A 410 -11.50 10.18 9.87
N TRP A 411 -11.01 10.48 8.68
CA TRP A 411 -10.64 11.82 8.27
C TRP A 411 -10.84 11.97 6.76
N TRP A 412 -10.70 13.18 6.25
CA TRP A 412 -10.68 13.36 4.81
C TRP A 412 -9.41 12.77 4.18
N GLN A 413 -8.39 12.36 4.94
CA GLN A 413 -7.08 11.77 4.54
C GLN A 413 -7.07 10.39 3.81
N TYR A 414 -5.95 10.03 3.13
CA TYR A 414 -5.58 8.92 2.20
C TYR A 414 -5.88 7.52 2.69
N GLY A 415 -7.11 7.16 3.04
CA GLY A 415 -7.29 6.06 3.98
C GLY A 415 -6.58 6.38 5.30
N SER A 416 -6.39 5.38 6.16
CA SER A 416 -5.72 5.50 7.45
C SER A 416 -4.78 4.32 7.64
N PRO A 417 -3.53 4.54 8.06
CA PRO A 417 -2.75 3.45 8.61
C PRO A 417 -3.43 2.91 9.88
N GLU A 418 -3.06 1.71 10.29
CA GLU A 418 -3.44 1.14 11.58
C GLU A 418 -2.92 2.05 12.73
N ARG A 419 -3.72 2.21 13.79
CA ARG A 419 -3.47 3.13 14.91
C ARG A 419 -3.52 2.45 16.25
N ASP A 420 -2.75 2.98 17.20
CA ASP A 420 -2.59 2.46 18.57
C ASP A 420 -2.39 0.94 18.60
N HIS A 421 -1.36 0.45 17.89
CA HIS A 421 -0.98 -0.96 17.96
C HIS A 421 -0.67 -1.32 19.42
N LYS A 422 -1.46 -2.24 19.96
CA LYS A 422 -1.34 -2.75 21.32
C LYS A 422 -1.09 -4.24 21.25
N LYS A 423 0.14 -4.66 21.54
CA LYS A 423 0.44 -6.08 21.78
C LYS A 423 -0.33 -6.54 23.02
N LEU A 424 -1.06 -7.63 22.88
CA LEU A 424 -1.82 -8.23 23.98
C LEU A 424 -1.02 -9.37 24.62
N VAL A 425 -1.40 -9.72 25.85
CA VAL A 425 -0.78 -10.82 26.59
C VAL A 425 -1.56 -12.10 26.30
N VAL A 426 -0.94 -13.04 25.58
CA VAL A 426 -1.46 -14.41 25.44
C VAL A 426 -1.18 -15.15 26.75
N LYS A 427 -2.22 -15.59 27.45
CA LYS A 427 -2.10 -16.27 28.76
C LYS A 427 -1.85 -17.76 28.60
N SER A 428 -2.54 -18.37 27.64
CA SER A 428 -2.37 -19.77 27.31
C SER A 428 -2.80 -20.04 25.87
N VAL A 429 -2.19 -21.07 25.30
CA VAL A 429 -2.70 -21.77 24.12
C VAL A 429 -2.93 -23.20 24.56
N GLU A 430 -4.14 -23.72 24.33
CA GLU A 430 -4.52 -25.08 24.75
C GLU A 430 -5.04 -25.86 23.56
N LEU A 431 -4.53 -27.08 23.38
CA LEU A 431 -4.99 -28.00 22.34
C LEU A 431 -6.09 -28.89 22.89
N GLY A 432 -7.25 -28.87 22.25
CA GLY A 432 -8.39 -29.72 22.55
C GLY A 432 -8.11 -31.19 22.30
N ALA A 433 -8.91 -32.07 22.90
CA ALA A 433 -8.76 -33.52 22.79
C ALA A 433 -8.89 -34.07 21.35
N ASP A 434 -9.64 -33.36 20.49
CA ASP A 434 -9.77 -33.67 19.06
C ASP A 434 -8.51 -33.33 18.25
N ARG A 435 -7.57 -32.59 18.87
CA ARG A 435 -6.38 -31.97 18.28
C ARG A 435 -6.68 -31.06 17.10
N ARG A 436 -7.93 -30.67 16.90
CA ARG A 436 -8.36 -29.73 15.87
C ARG A 436 -8.84 -28.42 16.45
N SER A 437 -9.13 -28.39 17.74
CA SER A 437 -9.56 -27.20 18.46
C SER A 437 -8.40 -26.61 19.25
N LEU A 438 -8.14 -25.32 19.08
CA LEU A 438 -7.21 -24.54 19.87
C LEU A 438 -7.99 -23.49 20.66
N ARG A 439 -7.68 -23.35 21.94
CA ARG A 439 -8.12 -22.23 22.78
C ARG A 439 -6.95 -21.27 22.94
N VAL A 440 -7.10 -20.04 22.46
CA VAL A 440 -6.11 -18.97 22.62
C VAL A 440 -6.67 -17.97 23.62
N ALA A 441 -6.22 -18.02 24.88
CA ALA A 441 -6.65 -17.10 25.93
C ALA A 441 -5.82 -15.81 25.87
N VAL A 442 -6.48 -14.67 25.73
CA VAL A 442 -5.87 -13.35 25.55
C VAL A 442 -6.42 -12.37 26.57
N ASP A 443 -5.54 -11.72 27.31
CA ASP A 443 -5.89 -10.71 28.30
C ASP A 443 -5.93 -9.30 27.68
N GLY A 444 -6.88 -8.49 28.15
CA GLY A 444 -7.03 -7.10 27.71
C GLY A 444 -7.62 -6.89 26.32
N LEU A 445 -8.41 -7.86 25.82
CA LEU A 445 -9.16 -7.73 24.56
C LEU A 445 -10.27 -6.69 24.71
N GLU A 446 -10.36 -5.75 23.77
CA GLU A 446 -11.34 -4.65 23.78
C GLU A 446 -12.27 -4.70 22.55
N ALA A 447 -13.55 -4.37 22.73
CA ALA A 447 -14.44 -4.04 21.61
C ALA A 447 -14.13 -2.66 21.03
N GLY A 448 -14.55 -2.39 19.79
CA GLY A 448 -14.21 -1.17 19.06
C GLY A 448 -12.77 -1.18 18.54
N ARG A 449 -12.21 -2.37 18.28
CA ARG A 449 -10.87 -2.57 17.69
C ARG A 449 -10.87 -3.75 16.72
N CYS A 450 -9.89 -3.78 15.82
CA CYS A 450 -9.51 -5.01 15.11
C CYS A 450 -8.48 -5.79 15.93
N ALA A 451 -8.48 -7.11 15.81
CA ALA A 451 -7.50 -8.00 16.44
C ALA A 451 -6.80 -8.84 15.37
N ARG A 452 -5.48 -8.70 15.26
CA ARG A 452 -4.59 -9.56 14.47
C ARG A 452 -4.04 -10.65 15.37
N VAL A 453 -4.21 -11.91 14.98
CA VAL A 453 -3.67 -13.07 15.70
C VAL A 453 -2.84 -13.93 14.75
N ILE A 454 -1.61 -14.23 15.15
CA ILE A 454 -0.67 -15.07 14.41
C ILE A 454 -0.40 -16.33 15.26
N LEU A 455 -0.59 -17.51 14.68
CA LEU A 455 -0.35 -18.81 15.31
C LEU A 455 1.00 -19.38 14.87
N SER A 456 1.83 -19.82 15.80
CA SER A 456 3.20 -20.23 15.50
C SER A 456 3.44 -21.72 15.69
N GLY A 457 4.18 -22.32 14.76
CA GLY A 457 4.77 -23.65 14.92
C GLY A 457 3.79 -24.83 14.86
N LEU A 458 2.54 -24.61 14.45
CA LEU A 458 1.56 -25.68 14.26
C LEU A 458 1.93 -26.55 13.06
N VAL A 459 1.95 -27.87 13.29
CA VAL A 459 2.18 -28.89 12.28
C VAL A 459 1.15 -30.01 12.41
N ALA A 460 0.71 -30.58 11.29
CA ALA A 460 -0.14 -31.77 11.26
C ALA A 460 0.68 -33.06 11.49
N GLU A 461 0.01 -34.19 11.71
CA GLU A 461 0.67 -35.50 11.95
C GLU A 461 1.60 -35.95 10.81
N ASP A 462 1.32 -35.54 9.58
CA ASP A 462 2.15 -35.82 8.40
C ASP A 462 3.33 -34.83 8.25
N GLY A 463 3.53 -33.93 9.22
CA GLY A 463 4.57 -32.91 9.21
C GLY A 463 4.21 -31.64 8.43
N THR A 464 3.01 -31.57 7.83
CA THR A 464 2.57 -30.39 7.07
C THR A 464 2.42 -29.17 8.00
N PRO A 465 3.08 -28.03 7.75
CA PRO A 465 2.87 -26.80 8.52
C PRO A 465 1.50 -26.18 8.23
N LEU A 466 1.02 -25.33 9.15
CA LEU A 466 -0.22 -24.57 8.95
C LEU A 466 -0.09 -23.64 7.74
N LEU A 467 -1.07 -23.69 6.83
CA LEU A 467 -1.01 -22.96 5.56
C LEU A 467 -1.16 -21.45 5.75
N HIS A 468 -2.14 -21.01 6.52
CA HIS A 468 -2.32 -19.62 6.90
C HIS A 468 -2.31 -19.49 8.43
N GLU A 469 -1.25 -18.88 8.94
CA GLU A 469 -1.04 -18.70 10.38
C GLU A 469 -1.72 -17.46 10.97
N GLU A 470 -2.13 -16.52 10.12
CA GLU A 470 -2.69 -15.24 10.53
C GLU A 470 -4.19 -15.16 10.23
N PHE A 471 -4.95 -14.62 11.17
CA PHE A 471 -6.32 -14.15 10.95
C PHE A 471 -6.54 -12.77 11.56
N ASN A 472 -7.50 -12.03 11.01
CA ASN A 472 -7.85 -10.70 11.50
C ASN A 472 -9.34 -10.62 11.82
N THR A 473 -9.69 -10.26 13.05
CA THR A 473 -11.09 -10.15 13.51
C THR A 473 -11.47 -8.71 13.78
N THR A 474 -12.55 -8.26 13.17
CA THR A 474 -13.22 -7.00 13.51
C THR A 474 -14.07 -7.22 14.75
N ILE A 475 -13.83 -6.50 15.86
CA ILE A 475 -14.55 -6.73 17.13
C ILE A 475 -15.44 -5.52 17.42
N ASN A 476 -16.68 -5.57 16.93
CA ASN A 476 -17.69 -4.57 17.24
C ASN A 476 -18.23 -4.75 18.67
N GLN A 477 -18.43 -6.00 19.10
CA GLN A 477 -18.86 -6.35 20.45
C GLN A 477 -18.05 -7.54 20.99
N LEU A 478 -17.81 -7.55 22.30
CA LEU A 478 -17.39 -8.76 23.00
C LEU A 478 -18.64 -9.57 23.40
N PRO A 479 -18.58 -10.92 23.37
CA PRO A 479 -19.69 -11.78 23.78
C PRO A 479 -20.22 -11.48 25.18
N ASP A 480 -19.33 -11.44 26.16
CA ASP A 480 -19.58 -11.04 27.55
C ASP A 480 -19.12 -9.60 27.79
N GLY A 481 -19.73 -8.92 28.77
CA GLY A 481 -19.45 -7.52 29.10
C GLY A 481 -20.54 -6.54 28.63
N PRO A 482 -20.45 -5.24 28.95
CA PRO A 482 -21.43 -4.25 28.51
C PRO A 482 -21.41 -4.09 26.98
N ALA A 483 -22.56 -3.80 26.39
CA ALA A 483 -22.61 -3.38 24.98
C ALA A 483 -21.90 -2.03 24.83
N THR A 484 -21.20 -1.82 23.71
CA THR A 484 -20.50 -0.56 23.42
C THR A 484 -20.97 0.05 22.10
N THR A 485 -20.84 1.36 21.96
CA THR A 485 -21.00 2.08 20.69
C THR A 485 -19.67 2.65 20.18
N THR A 486 -18.55 2.27 20.81
CA THR A 486 -17.21 2.73 20.40
C THR A 486 -16.93 2.27 18.97
N PRO A 487 -16.76 3.18 18.01
CA PRO A 487 -16.44 2.80 16.65
C PRO A 487 -14.96 2.38 16.54
N ILE A 488 -14.70 1.42 15.65
CA ILE A 488 -13.33 0.99 15.32
C ILE A 488 -12.57 2.12 14.62
N ALA A 489 -13.24 2.88 13.76
CA ALA A 489 -12.66 4.06 13.15
C ALA A 489 -13.07 5.33 13.93
N ARG A 490 -12.10 6.11 14.40
CA ARG A 490 -12.29 7.28 15.27
C ARG A 490 -12.27 8.57 14.48
N ILE A 491 -13.19 9.49 14.76
CA ILE A 491 -13.12 10.83 14.17
C ILE A 491 -12.03 11.60 14.89
N VAL A 492 -10.96 11.94 14.15
CA VAL A 492 -9.84 12.74 14.65
C VAL A 492 -9.47 13.79 13.61
N PRO A 493 -8.82 14.91 14.00
CA PRO A 493 -8.21 15.80 13.03
C PRO A 493 -7.22 15.00 12.16
N PRO A 494 -7.19 15.24 10.84
CA PRO A 494 -6.18 14.61 10.01
C PRO A 494 -4.79 15.05 10.45
N PRO A 495 -3.77 14.18 10.34
CA PRO A 495 -2.40 14.56 10.61
C PRO A 495 -2.02 15.70 9.66
N ILE A 496 -1.22 16.65 10.13
CA ILE A 496 -0.68 17.70 9.27
C ILE A 496 0.14 17.01 8.17
N GLY A 497 -0.24 17.26 6.91
CA GLY A 497 0.41 16.73 5.72
C GLY A 497 0.06 15.29 5.39
N ARG A 498 -0.74 15.11 4.35
CA ARG A 498 -1.08 13.83 3.73
C ARG A 498 0.00 13.46 2.72
N ASN A 499 1.26 13.47 3.13
CA ASN A 499 1.85 12.20 3.49
C ASN A 499 2.85 12.36 4.65
N PRO A 500 2.50 11.98 5.90
CA PRO A 500 3.43 12.04 7.04
C PRO A 500 4.64 11.10 6.86
N GLU A 501 4.54 10.13 5.95
CA GLU A 501 5.65 9.27 5.52
C GLU A 501 6.48 9.83 4.35
N GLN A 502 6.15 11.02 3.84
CA GLN A 502 6.98 11.76 2.88
C GLN A 502 7.40 13.13 3.41
N LEU A 503 6.68 13.69 4.39
CA LEU A 503 7.14 14.88 5.11
C LEU A 503 8.49 14.58 5.76
N GLY A 504 9.50 15.29 5.30
CA GLY A 504 10.88 15.11 5.73
C GLY A 504 11.60 13.87 5.18
N TRP A 505 10.92 12.96 4.49
CA TRP A 505 11.57 11.76 3.94
C TRP A 505 12.27 12.05 2.62
N LEU A 506 13.57 11.78 2.61
CA LEU A 506 14.41 11.78 1.42
C LEU A 506 14.22 10.45 0.68
N ARG A 507 13.68 10.51 -0.54
CA ARG A 507 13.60 9.37 -1.47
C ARG A 507 14.98 9.16 -2.09
N LEU A 508 15.67 8.10 -1.70
CA LEU A 508 17.08 7.92 -2.05
C LEU A 508 17.28 7.22 -3.40
N CYS A 509 16.23 6.63 -3.98
CA CYS A 509 16.30 5.84 -5.20
C CYS A 509 15.19 6.16 -6.25
N TRP A 510 14.70 7.41 -6.30
CA TRP A 510 13.64 7.81 -7.24
C TRP A 510 14.20 8.45 -8.53
N ASP A 511 13.58 8.19 -9.68
CA ASP A 511 14.10 8.52 -11.02
C ASP A 511 15.45 7.85 -11.31
N ASP A 512 16.58 8.53 -11.02
CA ASP A 512 17.90 7.92 -11.04
C ASP A 512 18.18 7.24 -9.69
N ALA A 513 17.93 5.94 -9.62
CA ALA A 513 18.08 5.14 -8.40
C ALA A 513 19.51 5.09 -7.83
N THR A 514 20.51 5.50 -8.61
CA THR A 514 21.93 5.38 -8.28
C THR A 514 22.63 6.71 -8.02
N ALA A 515 21.99 7.83 -8.33
CA ALA A 515 22.59 9.16 -8.27
C ALA A 515 23.20 9.49 -6.88
N LEU A 516 22.58 9.02 -5.81
CA LEU A 516 23.01 9.25 -4.42
C LEU A 516 23.81 8.09 -3.82
N TRP A 517 24.28 7.14 -4.63
CA TRP A 517 24.92 5.93 -4.12
C TRP A 517 26.27 5.70 -4.80
N LYS A 518 27.22 5.18 -4.02
CA LYS A 518 28.41 4.52 -4.53
C LYS A 518 28.08 3.05 -4.64
N HIS A 519 28.32 2.46 -5.81
CA HIS A 519 28.00 1.05 -6.04
C HIS A 519 28.89 0.45 -7.10
N ASP A 520 29.09 -0.86 -6.98
CA ASP A 520 29.70 -1.72 -7.99
C ASP A 520 28.96 -3.07 -7.97
N GLY A 521 28.52 -3.57 -9.11
CA GLY A 521 27.73 -4.81 -9.21
C GLY A 521 26.22 -4.71 -8.90
N TRP A 522 25.66 -3.49 -8.88
CA TRP A 522 24.22 -3.23 -8.70
C TRP A 522 23.57 -2.69 -9.97
N ARG A 523 22.33 -3.14 -10.27
CA ARG A 523 21.59 -2.75 -11.47
C ARG A 523 20.12 -2.48 -11.15
N LEU A 524 19.59 -1.37 -11.65
CA LEU A 524 18.15 -1.14 -11.72
C LEU A 524 17.56 -1.99 -12.86
N CYS A 525 16.65 -2.90 -12.53
CA CYS A 525 16.03 -3.83 -13.47
C CYS A 525 14.69 -4.36 -12.93
N ASP A 526 13.91 -5.01 -13.77
CA ASP A 526 12.80 -5.82 -13.28
C ASP A 526 13.37 -7.17 -12.82
N ALA A 527 12.95 -7.62 -11.64
CA ALA A 527 13.47 -8.81 -10.99
C ALA A 527 12.32 -9.76 -10.62
N MET A 528 12.39 -10.99 -11.08
CA MET A 528 11.43 -12.04 -10.72
C MET A 528 12.16 -13.20 -10.08
N TYR A 529 11.70 -13.62 -8.90
CA TYR A 529 12.22 -14.81 -8.25
C TYR A 529 11.88 -16.07 -9.06
N GLU A 530 12.86 -16.93 -9.31
CA GLU A 530 12.71 -18.18 -10.06
C GLU A 530 12.73 -19.40 -9.11
N PRO A 531 11.59 -20.03 -8.76
CA PRO A 531 11.60 -21.20 -7.87
C PRO A 531 12.41 -22.39 -8.43
N ALA A 532 12.55 -22.48 -9.77
CA ALA A 532 13.38 -23.50 -10.41
C ALA A 532 14.90 -23.21 -10.33
N ASN A 533 15.28 -21.98 -10.01
CA ASN A 533 16.66 -21.57 -9.75
C ASN A 533 16.70 -20.59 -8.57
N PRO A 534 16.46 -21.10 -7.36
CA PRO A 534 16.05 -20.27 -6.22
C PRO A 534 17.16 -19.36 -5.69
N THR A 535 18.41 -19.55 -6.14
CA THR A 535 19.57 -18.72 -5.73
C THR A 535 19.72 -17.43 -6.54
N ARG A 536 18.90 -17.19 -7.57
CA ARG A 536 19.01 -16.00 -8.44
C ARG A 536 17.66 -15.40 -8.82
N PHE A 537 17.68 -14.16 -9.29
CA PHE A 537 16.56 -13.53 -9.99
C PHE A 537 16.66 -13.72 -11.51
N ALA A 538 15.52 -13.92 -12.16
CA ALA A 538 15.37 -13.61 -13.58
C ALA A 538 15.28 -12.08 -13.71
N ILE A 539 16.21 -11.49 -14.46
CA ILE A 539 16.29 -10.03 -14.64
C ILE A 539 16.03 -9.63 -16.09
N SER A 540 15.31 -8.53 -16.28
CA SER A 540 15.10 -7.86 -17.57
C SER A 540 15.25 -6.35 -17.45
N ASP A 541 15.41 -5.65 -18.57
CA ASP A 541 15.42 -4.18 -18.56
C ASP A 541 14.11 -3.64 -17.99
N GLY A 542 14.21 -2.74 -17.02
CA GLY A 542 13.07 -2.24 -16.27
C GLY A 542 13.50 -1.38 -15.09
N MET A 543 12.53 -0.94 -14.29
CA MET A 543 12.72 -0.06 -13.14
C MET A 543 12.12 -0.64 -11.85
N GLY A 544 11.79 -1.93 -11.84
CA GLY A 544 11.09 -2.57 -10.73
C GLY A 544 11.89 -2.65 -9.42
N ALA A 545 13.19 -2.93 -9.48
CA ALA A 545 14.02 -3.04 -8.29
C ALA A 545 15.51 -2.77 -8.57
N LEU A 546 16.23 -2.37 -7.53
CA LEU A 546 17.69 -2.34 -7.53
C LEU A 546 18.22 -3.71 -7.10
N VAL A 547 18.86 -4.43 -8.02
CA VAL A 547 19.32 -5.82 -7.81
C VAL A 547 20.83 -5.89 -7.67
N SER A 548 21.30 -6.66 -6.69
CA SER A 548 22.70 -7.09 -6.61
C SER A 548 22.96 -8.19 -7.63
N VAL A 549 23.32 -7.82 -8.85
CA VAL A 549 23.48 -8.78 -9.96
C VAL A 549 24.76 -9.60 -9.85
N ASP A 550 25.77 -9.10 -9.15
CA ASP A 550 27.02 -9.79 -8.86
C ASP A 550 27.02 -10.33 -7.40
N PRO A 551 27.26 -11.63 -7.16
CA PRO A 551 27.43 -12.18 -5.81
C PRO A 551 28.58 -11.56 -5.00
N SER A 552 29.52 -10.89 -5.68
CA SER A 552 30.65 -10.15 -5.12
C SER A 552 30.47 -8.62 -5.15
N ALA A 553 29.25 -8.15 -5.44
CA ALA A 553 28.94 -6.73 -5.48
C ALA A 553 29.45 -6.00 -4.23
N GLY A 554 30.08 -4.86 -4.46
CA GLY A 554 30.48 -3.96 -3.38
C GLY A 554 29.25 -3.42 -2.63
N PRO A 555 29.44 -2.74 -1.49
CA PRO A 555 28.33 -2.13 -0.77
C PRO A 555 27.62 -1.11 -1.66
N PHE A 556 26.28 -1.11 -1.62
CA PHE A 556 25.45 -0.01 -2.10
C PHE A 556 25.42 1.04 -1.00
N GLU A 557 26.34 2.00 -1.03
CA GLU A 557 26.61 2.96 0.05
C GLU A 557 26.12 4.37 -0.32
N SER A 558 25.38 5.02 0.58
CA SER A 558 24.88 6.37 0.33
C SER A 558 26.03 7.39 0.27
N LYS A 559 25.95 8.34 -0.66
CA LYS A 559 26.83 9.53 -0.71
C LYS A 559 26.48 10.51 0.42
N PRO A 560 25.19 10.80 0.71
CA PRO A 560 24.82 11.56 1.89
C PRO A 560 25.12 10.79 3.18
N GLU A 561 25.44 11.53 4.23
CA GLU A 561 25.66 11.02 5.58
C GLU A 561 24.51 11.42 6.50
N PHE A 562 24.12 10.51 7.39
CA PHE A 562 22.98 10.66 8.28
C PHE A 562 23.42 10.57 9.75
N GLY A 563 22.74 11.32 10.62
CA GLY A 563 22.92 11.29 12.08
C GLY A 563 21.90 10.39 12.74
N ASP A 564 20.93 10.98 13.45
CA ASP A 564 19.71 10.25 13.81
C ASP A 564 18.77 10.24 12.60
N TYR A 565 18.10 9.12 12.37
CA TYR A 565 17.14 9.00 11.28
C TYR A 565 16.19 7.84 11.47
N ALA A 566 15.00 7.95 10.86
CA ALA A 566 14.23 6.79 10.48
C ALA A 566 14.60 6.37 9.06
N PHE A 567 14.59 5.08 8.78
CA PHE A 567 14.98 4.49 7.50
C PHE A 567 13.95 3.44 7.09
N HIS A 568 13.66 3.39 5.80
CA HIS A 568 12.78 2.40 5.21
C HIS A 568 13.36 1.86 3.91
N ALA A 569 13.22 0.56 3.70
CA ALA A 569 13.51 -0.10 2.43
C ALA A 569 12.69 -1.37 2.26
N GLU A 570 12.33 -1.70 1.02
CA GLU A 570 11.75 -2.97 0.63
C GLU A 570 12.87 -3.91 0.17
N PHE A 571 12.74 -5.19 0.45
CA PHE A 571 13.71 -6.21 0.04
C PHE A 571 13.04 -7.53 -0.31
N THR A 572 13.57 -8.21 -1.32
CA THR A 572 13.30 -9.61 -1.64
C THR A 572 14.64 -10.34 -1.72
N LEU A 573 14.78 -11.47 -1.03
CA LEU A 573 16.00 -12.28 -1.03
C LEU A 573 15.85 -13.51 -1.94
N THR A 574 16.97 -13.96 -2.52
CA THR A 574 17.08 -15.32 -3.06
C THR A 574 17.41 -16.33 -1.96
N GLU A 575 17.31 -17.61 -2.28
CA GLU A 575 17.62 -18.69 -1.33
C GLU A 575 19.06 -18.59 -0.82
N ALA A 576 19.21 -18.71 0.51
CA ALA A 576 20.45 -18.56 1.25
C ALA A 576 21.16 -17.20 1.08
N ALA A 577 20.45 -16.17 0.60
CA ALA A 577 21.01 -14.83 0.52
C ALA A 577 21.15 -14.21 1.92
N ASP A 578 22.22 -13.44 2.10
CA ASP A 578 22.60 -12.80 3.37
C ASP A 578 22.85 -11.31 3.13
N LEU A 579 21.79 -10.53 3.34
CA LEU A 579 21.82 -9.07 3.25
C LEU A 579 22.22 -8.47 4.60
N ARG A 580 23.11 -7.47 4.56
CA ARG A 580 23.53 -6.67 5.71
C ARG A 580 23.15 -5.21 5.49
N LEU A 581 22.25 -4.69 6.31
CA LEU A 581 21.99 -3.25 6.40
C LEU A 581 22.98 -2.63 7.39
N VAL A 582 23.84 -1.76 6.90
CA VAL A 582 24.86 -1.06 7.68
C VAL A 582 24.32 0.32 8.07
N LEU A 583 24.15 0.55 9.37
CA LEU A 583 23.64 1.78 9.96
C LEU A 583 24.77 2.58 10.59
N GLY A 584 24.80 3.88 10.30
CA GLY A 584 25.81 4.80 10.84
C GLY A 584 27.25 4.39 10.51
N GLY A 585 27.44 3.70 9.37
CA GLY A 585 28.73 3.22 8.87
C GLY A 585 29.44 2.16 9.73
N ALA A 586 28.81 1.65 10.80
CA ALA A 586 29.49 0.79 11.77
C ALA A 586 28.66 -0.38 12.32
N HIS A 587 27.33 -0.36 12.18
CA HIS A 587 26.45 -1.34 12.84
C HIS A 587 25.65 -2.14 11.83
N GLU A 588 25.61 -3.45 11.95
CA GLU A 588 24.95 -4.33 10.97
C GLU A 588 23.66 -4.96 11.51
N VAL A 589 22.58 -4.80 10.74
CA VAL A 589 21.37 -5.62 10.85
C VAL A 589 21.41 -6.68 9.74
N GLN A 590 21.29 -7.95 10.12
CA GLN A 590 21.32 -9.09 9.23
C GLN A 590 19.92 -9.46 8.74
N PHE A 591 19.80 -9.78 7.46
CA PHE A 591 18.66 -10.42 6.83
C PHE A 591 19.16 -11.63 6.05
N LEU A 592 19.14 -12.79 6.71
CA LEU A 592 19.63 -14.05 6.17
C LEU A 592 18.46 -14.99 5.93
N ASP A 593 18.33 -15.45 4.69
CA ASP A 593 17.42 -16.54 4.35
C ASP A 593 17.94 -17.86 4.95
N THR A 594 17.28 -18.31 6.01
CA THR A 594 17.43 -19.65 6.59
C THR A 594 16.06 -20.31 6.68
N PRO A 595 15.98 -21.66 6.65
CA PRO A 595 14.72 -22.38 6.82
C PRO A 595 13.96 -22.02 8.10
N ASP A 596 14.65 -21.55 9.14
CA ASP A 596 14.02 -21.14 10.40
C ASP A 596 13.75 -19.62 10.52
N GLY A 597 14.23 -18.81 9.57
CA GLY A 597 14.05 -17.36 9.51
C GLY A 597 14.64 -16.55 10.68
N LYS A 598 15.35 -17.20 11.62
CA LYS A 598 15.69 -16.60 12.92
C LYS A 598 16.72 -15.48 12.86
N ARG A 599 17.44 -15.37 11.75
CA ARG A 599 18.51 -14.38 11.58
C ARG A 599 18.06 -13.14 10.80
N CYS A 600 16.82 -13.11 10.32
CA CYS A 600 16.23 -11.93 9.69
C CYS A 600 15.83 -10.88 10.74
N GLY A 601 16.51 -9.74 10.74
CA GLY A 601 16.41 -8.68 11.75
C GLY A 601 17.41 -8.82 12.91
N ALA A 602 18.41 -9.69 12.81
CA ALA A 602 19.42 -9.84 13.87
C ALA A 602 20.43 -8.69 13.88
N VAL A 603 20.67 -8.06 15.03
CA VAL A 603 21.69 -7.01 15.18
C VAL A 603 23.01 -7.66 15.58
N LEU A 604 24.01 -7.56 14.71
CA LEU A 604 25.30 -8.24 14.90
C LEU A 604 26.20 -7.48 15.86
N GLY A 605 26.82 -8.20 16.81
CA GLY A 605 27.79 -7.60 17.73
C GLY A 605 27.25 -6.43 18.54
N ALA A 606 25.94 -6.43 18.86
CA ALA A 606 25.30 -5.38 19.67
C ALA A 606 25.99 -5.15 21.03
N SER A 607 26.68 -6.17 21.55
CA SER A 607 27.61 -6.07 22.67
C SER A 607 28.94 -6.76 22.34
N GLU A 608 29.98 -6.51 23.14
CA GLU A 608 31.28 -7.22 23.01
C GLU A 608 31.13 -8.75 23.08
N ALA A 609 30.02 -9.27 23.64
CA ALA A 609 29.81 -10.69 23.90
C ALA A 609 28.92 -11.45 22.89
N ALA A 610 27.90 -10.84 22.25
CA ALA A 610 26.94 -11.56 21.39
C ALA A 610 26.09 -10.70 20.43
N ASP A 611 25.52 -11.35 19.41
CA ASP A 611 24.44 -10.83 18.54
C ASP A 611 23.12 -10.71 19.30
N ARG A 612 22.25 -9.77 18.91
CA ARG A 612 20.86 -9.66 19.38
C ARG A 612 19.91 -10.22 18.32
N LEU A 613 19.25 -11.33 18.63
CA LEU A 613 18.29 -11.98 17.73
C LEU A 613 16.86 -11.48 17.99
N PRO A 614 16.00 -11.41 16.96
CA PRO A 614 14.59 -11.11 17.12
C PRO A 614 13.83 -12.26 17.80
N GLU A 615 12.79 -11.93 18.56
CA GLU A 615 11.89 -12.92 19.19
C GLU A 615 10.85 -13.44 18.20
N LEU A 616 10.38 -12.57 17.30
CA LEU A 616 9.37 -12.86 16.29
C LEU A 616 10.00 -13.27 14.97
N ARG A 617 9.33 -14.19 14.26
CA ARG A 617 9.70 -14.61 12.90
C ARG A 617 8.69 -14.03 11.93
N VAL A 618 9.08 -12.97 11.24
CA VAL A 618 8.20 -12.27 10.29
C VAL A 618 8.63 -12.51 8.84
N TYR A 619 9.86 -12.97 8.65
CA TYR A 619 10.40 -13.29 7.33
C TYR A 619 9.72 -14.55 6.75
N LYS A 620 9.22 -14.43 5.52
CA LYS A 620 8.39 -15.44 4.84
C LYS A 620 9.17 -16.30 3.83
N GLY A 621 10.49 -16.16 3.80
CA GLY A 621 11.38 -16.94 2.93
C GLY A 621 11.71 -16.26 1.61
N ALA A 622 12.63 -16.89 0.87
CA ALA A 622 13.08 -16.41 -0.43
C ALA A 622 11.94 -16.16 -1.42
N GLY A 623 12.09 -15.10 -2.23
CA GLY A 623 11.11 -14.70 -3.24
C GLY A 623 9.86 -14.00 -2.70
N GLN A 624 9.73 -13.83 -1.37
CA GLN A 624 8.72 -12.98 -0.76
C GLN A 624 9.28 -11.59 -0.52
N GLU A 625 8.46 -10.58 -0.84
CA GLU A 625 8.79 -9.18 -0.58
C GLU A 625 8.52 -8.82 0.87
N HIS A 626 9.42 -8.04 1.45
CA HIS A 626 9.35 -7.56 2.82
C HIS A 626 9.74 -6.09 2.90
N ALA A 627 9.23 -5.39 3.91
CA ALA A 627 9.66 -4.03 4.24
C ALA A 627 10.47 -4.01 5.54
N ILE A 628 11.52 -3.19 5.60
CA ILE A 628 12.35 -2.92 6.78
C ILE A 628 12.07 -1.49 7.22
N ASP A 629 11.74 -1.30 8.49
CA ASP A 629 11.65 0.03 9.12
C ASP A 629 12.61 0.09 10.31
N VAL A 630 13.50 1.09 10.31
CA VAL A 630 14.47 1.32 11.39
C VAL A 630 14.36 2.74 11.91
N VAL A 631 14.44 2.91 13.23
CA VAL A 631 14.74 4.20 13.86
C VAL A 631 16.10 4.07 14.54
N TYR A 632 17.07 4.86 14.10
CA TYR A 632 18.47 4.80 14.51
C TYR A 632 18.92 6.14 15.12
N GLU A 633 19.53 6.07 16.30
CA GLU A 633 20.24 7.18 16.93
C GLU A 633 21.75 6.97 16.78
N ALA A 634 22.46 7.95 16.21
CA ALA A 634 23.91 7.89 16.06
C ALA A 634 24.66 8.04 17.39
N ALA A 635 25.89 7.54 17.45
CA ALA A 635 26.78 7.80 18.57
C ALA A 635 27.07 9.31 18.71
N ARG A 636 27.20 9.81 19.94
CA ARG A 636 27.52 11.23 20.22
C ARG A 636 28.97 11.39 20.58
N PHE A 637 29.55 12.52 20.16
CA PHE A 637 30.95 12.85 20.38
C PHE A 637 31.10 14.28 20.90
N GLU A 638 31.98 14.47 21.88
CA GLU A 638 32.41 15.78 22.36
C GLU A 638 33.93 15.87 22.25
N ASN A 639 34.44 16.91 21.57
CA ASN A 639 35.88 17.08 21.33
C ASN A 639 36.56 15.83 20.73
N GLY A 640 35.85 15.12 19.84
CA GLY A 640 36.32 13.89 19.19
C GLY A 640 36.27 12.62 20.05
N ARG A 641 35.78 12.68 21.29
CA ARG A 641 35.59 11.51 22.16
C ARG A 641 34.12 11.10 22.23
N LYS A 642 33.85 9.79 22.14
CA LYS A 642 32.50 9.23 22.26
C LYS A 642 31.95 9.48 23.68
N VAL A 643 30.75 10.06 23.77
CA VAL A 643 30.05 10.34 25.04
C VAL A 643 28.70 9.62 25.16
N LYS A 644 28.13 9.15 24.05
CA LYS A 644 26.90 8.32 24.03
C LYS A 644 27.00 7.26 22.93
N ASN A 645 26.55 6.04 23.25
CA ASN A 645 26.44 4.94 22.29
C ASN A 645 25.34 5.19 21.25
N ALA A 646 25.51 4.59 20.07
CA ALA A 646 24.44 4.49 19.09
C ALA A 646 23.33 3.55 19.60
N ARG A 647 22.14 3.66 19.02
CA ARG A 647 20.99 2.86 19.41
C ARG A 647 20.07 2.60 18.22
N ILE A 648 19.59 1.37 18.09
CA ILE A 648 18.41 1.06 17.28
C ILE A 648 17.20 1.20 18.20
N VAL A 649 16.47 2.30 18.07
CA VAL A 649 15.26 2.58 18.87
C VAL A 649 14.14 1.63 18.48
N LYS A 650 14.00 1.37 17.18
CA LYS A 650 13.04 0.43 16.62
C LYS A 650 13.62 -0.25 15.38
N LEU A 651 13.40 -1.54 15.25
CA LEU A 651 13.57 -2.32 14.03
C LEU A 651 12.30 -3.14 13.83
N ALA A 652 11.64 -2.96 12.69
CA ALA A 652 10.46 -3.72 12.29
C ALA A 652 10.65 -4.32 10.90
N VAL A 653 10.02 -5.48 10.69
CA VAL A 653 9.84 -6.06 9.36
C VAL A 653 8.36 -6.22 9.11
N ASP A 654 7.87 -5.86 7.93
CA ASP A 654 6.45 -5.85 7.57
C ASP A 654 5.60 -5.20 8.68
N GLU A 655 5.99 -4.00 9.13
CA GLU A 655 5.38 -3.22 10.23
C GLU A 655 5.37 -3.91 11.61
N THR A 656 5.85 -5.16 11.70
CA THR A 656 5.89 -5.92 12.94
C THR A 656 7.21 -5.62 13.67
N PRO A 657 7.17 -5.00 14.86
CA PRO A 657 8.39 -4.71 15.62
C PRO A 657 9.13 -6.00 15.98
N LEU A 658 10.40 -6.08 15.58
CA LEU A 658 11.28 -7.21 15.87
C LEU A 658 12.16 -6.94 17.09
N LEU A 659 12.72 -5.74 17.17
CA LEU A 659 13.60 -5.29 18.25
C LEU A 659 13.34 -3.82 18.56
N GLU A 660 13.39 -3.48 19.84
CA GLU A 660 13.21 -2.10 20.32
C GLU A 660 14.30 -1.76 21.35
N ASN A 661 14.75 -0.51 21.33
CA ASN A 661 15.71 0.07 22.27
C ASN A 661 17.02 -0.73 22.45
N VAL A 662 17.61 -1.19 21.35
CA VAL A 662 18.89 -1.92 21.35
C VAL A 662 20.06 -0.92 21.33
N GLU A 663 20.74 -0.77 22.47
CA GLU A 663 21.98 0.00 22.56
C GLU A 663 23.17 -0.74 21.93
N LEU A 664 24.04 0.00 21.24
CA LEU A 664 25.15 -0.52 20.46
C LEU A 664 26.47 -0.07 21.08
N ALA A 665 27.17 -0.99 21.75
CA ALA A 665 28.37 -0.67 22.51
C ALA A 665 29.53 -0.18 21.62
N GLY A 666 29.62 -0.68 20.39
CA GLY A 666 30.62 -0.30 19.40
C GLY A 666 30.34 -0.92 18.02
N PRO A 667 31.29 -0.78 17.07
CA PRO A 667 31.14 -1.30 15.72
C PRO A 667 30.91 -2.83 15.68
N SER A 668 30.07 -3.28 14.73
CA SER A 668 29.87 -4.69 14.44
C SER A 668 31.17 -5.32 13.93
N ARG A 669 31.45 -6.57 14.33
CA ARG A 669 32.72 -7.29 14.06
C ARG A 669 33.10 -7.42 12.57
N GLY A 670 32.14 -7.25 11.65
CA GLY A 670 32.33 -7.37 10.19
C GLY A 670 32.56 -6.05 9.44
N VAL A 671 32.54 -4.90 10.13
CA VAL A 671 32.68 -3.58 9.51
C VAL A 671 34.01 -2.96 9.92
N ALA A 672 34.84 -2.54 8.97
CA ALA A 672 36.10 -1.83 9.24
C ALA A 672 35.91 -0.37 9.71
N GLY A 673 34.70 -0.04 10.18
CA GLY A 673 34.23 1.32 10.42
C GLY A 673 34.57 1.84 11.81
N VAL A 674 34.70 3.17 11.90
CA VAL A 674 34.75 3.92 13.16
C VAL A 674 33.40 4.58 13.32
N GLU A 675 32.78 4.52 14.51
CA GLU A 675 31.54 5.23 14.79
C GLU A 675 31.70 6.74 14.55
N ARG A 676 30.68 7.37 13.96
CA ARG A 676 30.64 8.80 13.68
C ARG A 676 29.27 9.37 14.02
N ALA A 677 29.23 10.68 14.24
CA ALA A 677 27.98 11.42 14.43
C ALA A 677 27.17 11.55 13.13
N LEU A 678 27.83 11.53 11.97
CA LEU A 678 27.25 11.47 10.64
C LEU A 678 27.99 10.39 9.85
N ALA A 679 27.25 9.47 9.21
CA ALA A 679 27.84 8.43 8.38
C ALA A 679 26.86 7.93 7.31
N PRO A 680 27.35 7.28 6.24
CA PRO A 680 26.49 6.63 5.25
C PRO A 680 25.62 5.51 5.83
N VAL A 681 24.51 5.25 5.16
CA VAL A 681 23.78 3.98 5.24
C VAL A 681 24.20 3.13 4.04
N ALA A 682 24.32 1.82 4.23
CA ALA A 682 24.71 0.93 3.14
C ALA A 682 24.01 -0.42 3.18
N PHE A 683 23.83 -1.02 2.00
CA PHE A 683 23.47 -2.43 1.86
C PHE A 683 24.69 -3.21 1.38
N ARG A 684 25.01 -4.31 2.07
CA ARG A 684 26.13 -5.19 1.73
C ARG A 684 25.62 -6.61 1.62
N MET A 685 26.02 -7.30 0.56
CA MET A 685 25.78 -8.74 0.43
C MET A 685 26.94 -9.51 1.08
N ALA A 686 26.61 -10.49 1.91
CA ALA A 686 27.56 -11.51 2.35
C ALA A 686 27.44 -12.78 1.48
N SER A 687 26.26 -13.08 0.95
CA SER A 687 26.01 -14.13 -0.05
C SER A 687 24.69 -13.91 -0.79
N GLY A 688 24.51 -14.54 -1.96
CA GLY A 688 23.25 -14.54 -2.71
C GLY A 688 22.92 -13.21 -3.40
N GLN A 689 21.64 -13.00 -3.71
CA GLN A 689 21.15 -11.78 -4.35
C GLN A 689 19.99 -11.16 -3.56
N VAL A 690 19.87 -9.84 -3.65
CA VAL A 690 18.73 -9.07 -3.15
C VAL A 690 18.15 -8.21 -4.27
N ALA A 691 16.84 -8.04 -4.27
CA ALA A 691 16.15 -6.97 -4.98
C ALA A 691 15.65 -5.95 -3.94
N LEU A 692 16.02 -4.68 -4.09
CA LEU A 692 15.66 -3.59 -3.18
C LEU A 692 14.69 -2.61 -3.84
N GLY A 693 13.74 -2.11 -3.04
CA GLY A 693 12.73 -1.13 -3.42
C GLY A 693 12.53 -0.08 -2.32
N GLY A 694 11.75 0.96 -2.62
CA GLY A 694 11.24 1.90 -1.62
C GLY A 694 12.25 2.66 -0.76
N ILE A 695 13.55 2.69 -1.10
CA ILE A 695 14.58 3.19 -0.17
C ILE A 695 14.40 4.69 0.14
N ARG A 696 14.15 4.99 1.42
CA ARG A 696 13.94 6.36 1.92
C ARG A 696 14.49 6.53 3.34
N ALA A 697 14.86 7.76 3.69
CA ALA A 697 15.32 8.12 5.03
C ALA A 697 14.69 9.44 5.51
N LEU A 698 14.25 9.47 6.77
CA LEU A 698 13.76 10.67 7.47
C LEU A 698 14.81 11.10 8.50
N PRO A 699 15.53 12.21 8.27
CA PRO A 699 16.46 12.76 9.24
C PRO A 699 15.72 13.15 10.52
N MET A 700 16.24 12.72 11.67
CA MET A 700 15.67 13.03 12.98
C MET A 700 16.59 14.00 13.71
N ASN A 701 15.99 14.95 14.43
CA ASN A 701 16.72 15.96 15.21
C ASN A 701 17.89 16.62 14.43
N PRO A 702 17.68 17.12 13.19
CA PRO A 702 18.72 17.89 12.54
C PRO A 702 19.13 19.04 13.48
N PRO A 703 20.43 19.40 13.56
CA PRO A 703 20.87 20.48 14.44
C PRO A 703 20.08 21.76 14.15
N LYS A 704 19.14 22.12 15.03
CA LYS A 704 18.39 23.37 14.96
C LYS A 704 19.26 24.46 15.54
N ASP A 705 20.07 25.06 14.68
CA ASP A 705 20.80 26.27 15.02
C ASP A 705 19.91 27.46 14.73
N ASP A 706 19.06 27.84 15.68
CA ASP A 706 18.12 28.96 15.54
C ASP A 706 18.74 30.32 15.92
N VAL A 707 20.06 30.38 16.15
CA VAL A 707 20.76 31.62 16.50
C VAL A 707 21.29 32.32 15.25
N GLY A 708 20.94 33.60 15.10
CA GLY A 708 21.51 34.48 14.07
C GLY A 708 20.82 34.46 12.71
N TRP A 709 19.62 33.87 12.59
CA TRP A 709 18.78 33.96 11.39
C TRP A 709 17.95 35.26 11.39
N THR A 710 17.93 35.95 10.26
CA THR A 710 17.11 37.13 10.01
C THR A 710 16.12 36.83 8.88
N PRO A 711 14.81 37.11 9.03
CA PRO A 711 13.86 36.95 7.93
C PRO A 711 14.19 37.85 6.75
N ILE A 712 14.19 37.29 5.53
CA ILE A 712 14.14 38.07 4.28
C ILE A 712 12.68 38.39 3.95
N PHE A 713 11.77 37.44 4.21
CA PHE A 713 10.33 37.61 4.09
C PHE A 713 9.70 37.69 5.49
N ASP A 714 8.89 38.72 5.73
CA ASP A 714 8.27 38.99 7.04
C ASP A 714 7.03 38.13 7.33
N GLY A 715 6.48 37.43 6.32
CA GLY A 715 5.27 36.63 6.45
C GLY A 715 3.98 37.40 6.12
N GLU A 716 4.04 38.70 5.85
CA GLU A 716 2.85 39.55 5.75
C GLU A 716 2.80 40.33 4.43
N SER A 717 3.94 40.81 3.93
CA SER A 717 3.97 41.72 2.77
C SER A 717 5.11 41.42 1.78
N LEU A 718 4.87 41.75 0.50
CA LEU A 718 5.90 41.81 -0.54
C LEU A 718 6.41 43.24 -0.75
N ASP A 719 6.24 44.14 0.21
CA ASP A 719 6.75 45.50 0.12
C ASP A 719 8.27 45.54 -0.07
N GLY A 720 8.72 46.28 -1.08
CA GLY A 720 10.14 46.37 -1.46
C GLY A 720 10.67 45.18 -2.27
N TRP A 721 9.89 44.10 -2.44
CA TRP A 721 10.23 43.03 -3.37
C TRP A 721 9.96 43.47 -4.82
N TYR A 722 10.66 42.86 -5.76
CA TYR A 722 10.47 43.11 -7.19
C TYR A 722 10.14 41.80 -7.90
N ALA A 723 8.97 41.73 -8.54
CA ALA A 723 8.59 40.62 -9.41
C ALA A 723 8.85 41.00 -10.88
N SER A 724 9.57 40.16 -11.62
CA SER A 724 9.73 40.30 -13.07
C SER A 724 8.47 39.86 -13.83
N GLU A 725 8.45 40.07 -15.14
CA GLU A 725 7.26 40.01 -15.98
C GLU A 725 6.43 38.71 -15.90
N GLY A 726 5.13 38.79 -16.18
CA GLY A 726 4.28 37.64 -16.56
C GLY A 726 3.76 36.70 -15.47
N GLY A 727 4.38 36.64 -14.30
CA GLY A 727 3.96 35.81 -13.18
C GLY A 727 3.09 36.54 -12.15
N THR A 728 2.45 35.76 -11.28
CA THR A 728 1.68 36.24 -10.13
C THR A 728 2.32 35.73 -8.85
N TRP A 729 2.41 36.61 -7.84
CA TRP A 729 2.94 36.28 -6.52
C TRP A 729 1.94 36.74 -5.48
N THR A 730 1.44 35.80 -4.68
CA THR A 730 0.45 36.05 -3.62
C THR A 730 1.00 35.63 -2.27
N ILE A 731 0.44 36.19 -1.20
CA ILE A 731 0.70 35.75 0.17
C ILE A 731 -0.59 35.22 0.75
N GLU A 732 -0.55 33.99 1.26
CA GLU A 732 -1.64 33.37 2.03
C GLU A 732 -1.03 32.71 3.26
N ASP A 733 -1.52 33.02 4.46
CA ASP A 733 -1.08 32.44 5.74
C ASP A 733 0.45 32.41 5.98
N GLY A 734 1.16 33.49 5.63
CA GLY A 734 2.61 33.56 5.77
C GLY A 734 3.40 32.79 4.71
N VAL A 735 2.76 32.45 3.60
CA VAL A 735 3.35 31.68 2.50
C VAL A 735 3.31 32.48 1.20
N ILE A 736 4.47 32.69 0.59
CA ILE A 736 4.57 33.20 -0.79
C ILE A 736 4.17 32.07 -1.74
N THR A 737 3.20 32.30 -2.61
CA THR A 737 2.77 31.35 -3.64
C THR A 737 2.94 31.96 -5.04
N SER A 738 3.55 31.20 -5.95
CA SER A 738 3.72 31.59 -7.34
C SER A 738 2.57 31.15 -8.25
N GLY A 739 2.43 31.82 -9.40
CA GLY A 739 1.50 31.43 -10.47
C GLY A 739 1.77 32.22 -11.75
N GLY A 740 0.94 32.00 -12.78
CA GLY A 740 1.08 32.69 -14.06
C GLY A 740 2.30 32.25 -14.88
N LYS A 741 2.74 33.09 -15.82
CA LYS A 741 3.88 32.80 -16.71
C LYS A 741 5.21 32.94 -15.95
N ARG A 742 6.31 32.62 -16.64
CA ARG A 742 7.67 32.72 -16.11
C ARG A 742 7.92 34.09 -15.47
N SER A 743 8.40 34.13 -14.23
CA SER A 743 8.71 35.33 -13.44
C SER A 743 9.72 35.00 -12.32
N HIS A 744 10.35 36.01 -11.73
CA HIS A 744 11.24 35.89 -10.59
C HIS A 744 10.92 36.97 -9.56
N LEU A 745 10.80 36.57 -8.29
CA LEU A 745 10.54 37.47 -7.16
C LEU A 745 11.84 37.73 -6.40
N PHE A 746 12.42 38.92 -6.57
CA PHE A 746 13.71 39.33 -6.04
C PHE A 746 13.58 40.04 -4.69
N SER A 747 14.49 39.72 -3.76
CA SER A 747 14.58 40.32 -2.43
C SER A 747 14.83 41.82 -2.47
N PRO A 748 14.36 42.60 -1.45
CA PRO A 748 14.59 44.04 -1.40
C PRO A 748 16.08 44.43 -1.41
N ARG A 749 16.91 43.64 -0.72
CA ARG A 749 18.38 43.78 -0.64
C ARG A 749 19.07 42.89 -1.68
N GLY A 750 20.21 43.35 -2.22
CA GLY A 750 20.87 42.75 -3.40
C GLY A 750 22.39 42.62 -3.33
N ASP A 751 23.00 42.76 -2.16
CA ASP A 751 24.45 42.72 -1.92
C ASP A 751 24.89 41.48 -1.13
N TYR A 752 24.07 40.42 -1.09
CA TYR A 752 24.41 39.19 -0.35
C TYR A 752 25.63 38.51 -0.95
N LYS A 753 26.63 38.25 -0.11
CA LYS A 753 27.91 37.62 -0.50
C LYS A 753 28.13 36.28 0.22
N ASN A 754 28.53 36.30 1.48
CA ASN A 754 28.74 35.10 2.29
C ASN A 754 27.54 34.91 3.22
N PHE A 755 26.83 33.79 3.11
CA PHE A 755 25.63 33.55 3.89
C PHE A 755 25.24 32.07 3.96
N GLU A 756 24.39 31.77 4.94
CA GLU A 756 23.47 30.64 4.90
C GLU A 756 22.05 31.17 4.65
N LEU A 757 21.32 30.52 3.76
CA LEU A 757 19.95 30.82 3.39
C LEU A 757 19.11 29.58 3.68
N ARG A 758 17.95 29.73 4.31
CA ARG A 758 17.01 28.63 4.53
C ARG A 758 15.58 29.04 4.20
N ALA A 759 14.78 28.08 3.77
CA ALA A 759 13.36 28.23 3.51
C ALA A 759 12.62 26.92 3.77
N GLN A 760 11.33 27.01 4.06
CA GLN A 760 10.38 25.92 3.87
C GLN A 760 9.83 26.05 2.45
N ILE A 761 9.91 24.99 1.67
CA ILE A 761 9.51 24.95 0.27
C ILE A 761 8.48 23.85 0.06
N LYS A 762 7.48 24.11 -0.76
CA LYS A 762 6.60 23.09 -1.34
C LYS A 762 6.45 23.37 -2.83
N ILE A 763 6.58 22.34 -3.65
CA ILE A 763 6.47 22.42 -5.11
C ILE A 763 5.31 21.53 -5.55
N GLU A 764 4.38 22.04 -6.36
CA GLU A 764 3.26 21.21 -6.86
C GLU A 764 3.74 20.15 -7.86
N GLU A 765 2.93 19.11 -8.07
CA GLU A 765 3.19 18.09 -9.09
C GLU A 765 3.35 18.75 -10.47
N GLY A 766 4.34 18.31 -11.25
CA GLY A 766 4.63 18.89 -12.57
C GLY A 766 5.19 20.31 -12.56
N SER A 767 5.50 20.88 -11.38
CA SER A 767 6.07 22.22 -11.26
C SER A 767 7.60 22.22 -11.28
N ASN A 768 8.17 23.32 -11.78
CA ASN A 768 9.60 23.62 -11.77
C ASN A 768 9.80 25.02 -11.17
N SER A 769 10.84 25.18 -10.37
CA SER A 769 11.21 26.41 -9.69
C SER A 769 12.70 26.36 -9.32
N GLY A 770 13.19 27.43 -8.71
CA GLY A 770 14.56 27.57 -8.26
C GLY A 770 14.67 28.65 -7.19
N LEU A 771 15.54 28.40 -6.22
CA LEU A 771 15.98 29.39 -5.24
C LEU A 771 17.30 30.00 -5.75
N TYR A 772 17.19 31.19 -6.30
CA TYR A 772 18.32 31.94 -6.84
C TYR A 772 19.03 32.72 -5.74
N PHE A 773 20.34 32.81 -5.84
CA PHE A 773 21.16 33.56 -4.92
C PHE A 773 22.42 34.13 -5.60
N ARG A 774 22.90 35.26 -5.08
CA ARG A 774 23.84 36.14 -5.79
C ARG A 774 23.33 36.50 -7.21
N ALA A 775 22.02 36.69 -7.33
CA ALA A 775 21.34 36.90 -8.61
C ALA A 775 21.30 38.37 -9.03
N THR A 776 21.40 38.61 -10.34
CA THR A 776 21.23 39.94 -10.94
C THR A 776 19.74 40.22 -11.13
N LYS A 777 19.25 41.31 -10.53
CA LYS A 777 17.84 41.72 -10.67
C LYS A 777 17.54 42.23 -12.09
N GLY A 778 16.49 41.70 -12.71
CA GLY A 778 16.02 42.14 -14.02
C GLY A 778 14.88 41.29 -14.57
N GLU A 779 14.48 41.59 -15.80
CA GLU A 779 13.57 40.77 -16.61
C GLU A 779 14.32 39.59 -17.23
N GLY A 780 13.60 38.58 -17.73
CA GLY A 780 14.25 37.38 -18.27
C GLY A 780 14.79 36.42 -17.20
N TRP A 781 15.62 35.45 -17.62
CA TRP A 781 16.31 34.54 -16.70
C TRP A 781 17.51 35.26 -16.07
N PRO A 782 17.59 35.39 -14.74
CA PRO A 782 18.67 36.15 -14.11
C PRO A 782 19.99 35.38 -14.10
N ASP A 783 21.10 36.10 -14.27
CA ASP A 783 22.43 35.58 -13.97
C ASP A 783 22.59 35.43 -12.45
N GLY A 784 23.00 34.25 -11.98
CA GLY A 784 23.21 33.94 -10.57
C GLY A 784 23.38 32.44 -10.36
N TYR A 785 23.59 32.03 -9.11
CA TYR A 785 23.48 30.61 -8.77
C TYR A 785 22.02 30.24 -8.52
N GLU A 786 21.64 29.03 -8.91
CA GLU A 786 20.30 28.49 -8.72
C GLU A 786 20.39 27.15 -7.97
N ALA A 787 19.79 27.11 -6.78
CA ALA A 787 19.48 25.87 -6.11
C ALA A 787 18.12 25.38 -6.63
N GLN A 788 18.14 24.32 -7.43
CA GLN A 788 16.98 23.84 -8.17
C GLN A 788 15.84 23.40 -7.23
N ILE A 789 14.59 23.59 -7.64
CA ILE A 789 13.38 23.09 -6.95
C ILE A 789 12.52 22.35 -7.99
N ASN A 790 12.64 21.03 -8.04
CA ASN A 790 11.93 20.18 -8.98
C ASN A 790 11.76 18.76 -8.41
N ALA A 791 10.50 18.30 -8.34
CA ALA A 791 10.15 16.95 -7.91
C ALA A 791 9.72 16.04 -9.07
N SER A 792 8.93 16.53 -10.04
CA SER A 792 8.36 15.69 -11.11
C SER A 792 8.26 16.36 -12.47
N PHE A 793 8.81 17.56 -12.65
CA PHE A 793 8.92 18.17 -13.96
C PHE A 793 9.99 17.44 -14.82
N PRO A 794 9.82 17.35 -16.16
CA PRO A 794 10.70 16.58 -17.05
C PRO A 794 12.18 17.00 -17.10
N ASP A 795 12.54 18.12 -16.48
CA ASP A 795 13.94 18.51 -16.31
C ASP A 795 14.70 17.42 -15.51
N PRO A 796 15.83 16.91 -16.01
CA PRO A 796 16.64 15.91 -15.31
C PRO A 796 17.31 16.45 -14.04
N GLN A 797 17.44 17.77 -13.86
CA GLN A 797 17.98 18.37 -12.63
C GLN A 797 16.87 18.54 -11.59
N LYS A 798 17.03 17.85 -10.46
CA LYS A 798 16.06 17.78 -9.36
C LYS A 798 16.44 18.67 -8.18
N THR A 799 15.53 18.82 -7.23
CA THR A 799 15.77 19.57 -5.98
C THR A 799 17.09 19.15 -5.33
N GLY A 800 17.90 20.14 -4.92
CA GLY A 800 19.24 19.94 -4.39
C GLY A 800 20.36 20.09 -5.42
N SER A 801 20.04 20.18 -6.71
CA SER A 801 21.02 20.52 -7.75
C SER A 801 21.49 21.96 -7.59
N LEU A 802 22.79 22.18 -7.80
CA LEU A 802 23.28 23.50 -8.20
C LEU A 802 23.21 23.56 -9.73
N TYR A 803 22.21 24.27 -10.25
CA TYR A 803 21.81 24.16 -11.65
C TYR A 803 22.99 24.40 -12.61
N ASN A 804 23.18 23.49 -13.58
CA ASN A 804 24.27 23.46 -14.56
C ASN A 804 25.70 23.26 -14.01
N LEU A 805 25.91 23.21 -12.69
CA LEU A 805 27.25 23.06 -12.08
C LEU A 805 27.42 21.72 -11.37
N ALA A 806 26.42 21.31 -10.59
CA ALA A 806 26.43 20.05 -9.84
C ALA A 806 25.01 19.44 -9.85
N PRO A 807 24.63 18.72 -10.93
CA PRO A 807 23.29 18.19 -11.07
C PRO A 807 23.03 16.97 -10.16
N LEU A 808 21.87 16.95 -9.51
CA LEU A 808 21.27 15.77 -8.90
C LEU A 808 20.11 15.31 -9.77
N LYS A 809 20.09 14.02 -10.13
CA LYS A 809 19.08 13.44 -11.04
C LYS A 809 18.02 12.58 -10.35
N THR A 810 18.02 12.55 -9.02
CA THR A 810 17.05 11.80 -8.24
C THR A 810 16.04 12.73 -7.55
N ALA A 811 14.77 12.35 -7.59
CA ALA A 811 13.68 13.14 -7.01
C ALA A 811 13.58 12.92 -5.49
N LEU A 812 14.50 13.55 -4.75
CA LEU A 812 14.62 13.46 -3.29
C LEU A 812 13.30 13.73 -2.55
N MET A 813 12.59 14.78 -2.95
CA MET A 813 11.38 15.24 -2.26
C MET A 813 10.15 14.89 -3.08
N ALA A 814 9.07 14.48 -2.40
CA ALA A 814 7.77 14.30 -3.03
C ALA A 814 7.17 15.65 -3.43
N ALA A 815 6.50 15.68 -4.58
CA ALA A 815 5.68 16.83 -4.93
C ALA A 815 4.56 17.00 -3.90
N ASN A 816 4.10 18.24 -3.72
CA ASN A 816 3.07 18.62 -2.75
C ASN A 816 3.44 18.40 -1.27
N ALA A 817 4.67 18.01 -0.96
CA ALA A 817 5.19 17.94 0.41
C ALA A 817 6.02 19.19 0.74
N TRP A 818 5.87 19.68 1.98
CA TRP A 818 6.77 20.69 2.52
C TRP A 818 8.11 20.06 2.86
N PHE A 819 9.19 20.79 2.57
CA PHE A 819 10.53 20.42 2.97
C PHE A 819 11.40 21.63 3.34
N GLU A 820 12.34 21.43 4.26
CA GLU A 820 13.41 22.38 4.54
C GLU A 820 14.44 22.37 3.41
N TYR A 821 14.74 23.56 2.88
CA TYR A 821 15.79 23.77 1.90
C TYR A 821 16.80 24.80 2.40
N ARG A 822 18.08 24.42 2.45
CA ARG A 822 19.15 25.29 2.95
C ARG A 822 20.30 25.35 1.97
N VAL A 823 20.84 26.54 1.76
CA VAL A 823 22.02 26.81 0.96
C VAL A 823 23.05 27.54 1.81
N ARG A 824 24.31 27.15 1.72
CA ARG A 824 25.44 27.95 2.23
C ARG A 824 26.32 28.33 1.04
N CYS A 825 26.55 29.62 0.89
CA CYS A 825 27.40 30.17 -0.16
C CYS A 825 28.47 31.04 0.51
N GLU A 826 29.74 30.70 0.33
CA GLU A 826 30.86 31.43 0.93
C GLU A 826 32.09 31.41 0.04
N GLU A 827 32.89 32.46 0.12
CA GLU A 827 34.23 32.46 -0.45
C GLU A 827 35.17 31.55 0.36
N VAL A 828 35.87 30.65 -0.34
CA VAL A 828 36.97 29.85 0.20
C VAL A 828 38.24 30.12 -0.60
N ALA A 829 39.37 29.61 -0.12
CA ALA A 829 40.67 29.79 -0.79
C ALA A 829 40.62 29.44 -2.28
N ASP A 830 39.95 28.33 -2.61
CA ASP A 830 39.93 27.72 -3.95
C ASP A 830 38.74 28.13 -4.83
N GLY A 831 37.91 29.10 -4.41
CA GLY A 831 36.76 29.57 -5.20
C GLY A 831 35.56 29.96 -4.34
N THR A 832 34.36 29.94 -4.92
CA THR A 832 33.10 30.08 -4.17
C THR A 832 32.55 28.68 -3.87
N ARG A 833 32.43 28.32 -2.58
CA ARG A 833 31.85 27.04 -2.17
C ARG A 833 30.35 27.18 -1.96
N VAL A 834 29.59 26.30 -2.59
CA VAL A 834 28.14 26.20 -2.44
C VAL A 834 27.80 24.82 -1.89
N ARG A 835 27.07 24.80 -0.79
CA ARG A 835 26.55 23.58 -0.18
C ARG A 835 25.04 23.66 -0.08
N ILE A 836 24.37 22.57 -0.39
CA ILE A 836 22.91 22.49 -0.42
C ILE A 836 22.45 21.33 0.48
N TRP A 837 21.52 21.63 1.36
CA TRP A 837 20.87 20.66 2.24
C TRP A 837 19.37 20.63 1.99
N THR A 838 18.83 19.42 2.11
CA THR A 838 17.39 19.15 2.16
C THR A 838 17.12 18.39 3.44
N GLU A 839 16.17 18.84 4.27
CA GLU A 839 15.85 18.17 5.54
C GLU A 839 17.07 17.97 6.46
N GLY A 840 17.97 18.96 6.46
CA GLY A 840 19.22 18.90 7.24
C GLY A 840 20.31 17.96 6.68
N VAL A 841 20.07 17.22 5.61
CA VAL A 841 21.05 16.32 4.98
C VAL A 841 21.78 17.02 3.84
N LEU A 842 23.12 16.94 3.84
CA LEU A 842 23.97 17.52 2.79
C LEU A 842 23.84 16.68 1.52
N VAL A 843 23.25 17.25 0.47
CA VAL A 843 23.01 16.54 -0.80
C VAL A 843 23.90 17.04 -1.92
N ASN A 844 24.50 18.23 -1.77
CA ASN A 844 25.41 18.80 -2.74
C ASN A 844 26.50 19.65 -2.08
N ASP A 845 27.74 19.53 -2.55
CA ASP A 845 28.90 20.29 -2.09
C ASP A 845 29.82 20.55 -3.27
N TYR A 846 29.81 21.79 -3.77
CA TYR A 846 30.49 22.18 -4.99
C TYR A 846 31.36 23.41 -4.76
N VAL A 847 32.50 23.48 -5.44
CA VAL A 847 33.38 24.64 -5.44
C VAL A 847 33.45 25.20 -6.87
N ASP A 848 32.85 26.38 -7.07
CA ASP A 848 33.05 27.14 -8.30
C ASP A 848 34.40 27.86 -8.26
N LYS A 849 35.38 27.29 -8.97
CA LYS A 849 36.73 27.84 -9.07
C LYS A 849 36.79 29.14 -9.88
N GLU A 850 35.78 29.42 -10.71
CA GLU A 850 35.74 30.60 -11.57
C GLU A 850 35.16 31.83 -10.86
N ARG A 851 34.49 31.65 -9.71
CA ARG A 851 33.81 32.72 -8.95
C ARG A 851 32.84 33.51 -9.83
N LYS A 852 31.98 32.80 -10.58
CA LYS A 852 31.08 33.38 -11.61
C LYS A 852 30.18 34.47 -11.07
N HIS A 853 29.74 34.36 -9.80
CA HIS A 853 28.84 35.33 -9.17
C HIS A 853 29.39 35.81 -7.82
N ALA A 854 29.72 37.10 -7.73
CA ALA A 854 30.38 37.69 -6.56
C ALA A 854 29.41 38.04 -5.41
N SER A 855 28.33 38.77 -5.69
CA SER A 855 27.24 39.10 -4.76
C SER A 855 25.97 39.44 -5.54
N GLY A 856 24.80 39.42 -4.90
CA GLY A 856 23.54 39.71 -5.58
C GLY A 856 22.29 39.50 -4.72
N HIS A 857 21.13 39.52 -5.37
CA HIS A 857 19.82 39.26 -4.76
C HIS A 857 19.61 37.77 -4.43
N ILE A 858 18.64 37.51 -3.54
CA ILE A 858 17.95 36.23 -3.44
C ILE A 858 16.68 36.33 -4.28
N ALA A 859 16.31 35.28 -5.01
CA ALA A 859 15.04 35.28 -5.76
C ALA A 859 14.36 33.91 -5.79
N LEU A 860 13.03 33.92 -5.84
CA LEU A 860 12.21 32.73 -6.10
C LEU A 860 11.78 32.73 -7.56
N GLN A 861 11.84 31.59 -8.22
CA GLN A 861 11.46 31.45 -9.63
C GLN A 861 10.04 30.88 -9.78
N GLN A 862 9.22 31.55 -10.58
CA GLN A 862 8.08 30.96 -11.27
C GLN A 862 8.55 30.53 -12.66
N HIS A 863 8.63 29.23 -12.94
CA HIS A 863 9.29 28.76 -14.16
C HIS A 863 8.43 28.84 -15.42
N HIS A 864 7.16 28.45 -15.35
CA HIS A 864 6.27 28.36 -16.50
C HIS A 864 4.79 28.41 -16.08
N GLU A 865 3.90 28.62 -17.05
CA GLU A 865 2.46 28.61 -16.82
C GLU A 865 1.98 27.23 -16.34
N GLY A 866 1.30 27.19 -15.19
CA GLY A 866 0.90 25.96 -14.51
C GLY A 866 1.86 25.49 -13.41
N SER A 867 3.07 26.06 -13.32
CA SER A 867 3.98 25.81 -12.19
C SER A 867 3.51 26.53 -10.93
N VAL A 868 3.63 25.90 -9.77
CA VAL A 868 3.33 26.49 -8.46
C VAL A 868 4.39 26.08 -7.45
N VAL A 869 5.12 27.07 -6.93
CA VAL A 869 5.99 26.94 -5.77
C VAL A 869 5.42 27.75 -4.61
N GLN A 870 5.53 27.19 -3.42
CA GLN A 870 5.16 27.80 -2.16
C GLN A 870 6.40 27.92 -1.28
N CYS A 871 6.63 29.09 -0.69
CA CYS A 871 7.78 29.38 0.13
C CYS A 871 7.36 30.05 1.45
N ALA A 872 7.82 29.51 2.57
CA ALA A 872 7.62 30.08 3.90
C ALA A 872 8.95 30.14 4.65
N LYS A 873 9.04 31.00 5.68
CA LYS A 873 10.22 31.13 6.54
C LYS A 873 11.53 31.29 5.75
N LEU A 874 11.54 32.18 4.76
CA LEU A 874 12.73 32.51 4.00
C LEU A 874 13.64 33.42 4.83
N GLU A 875 14.74 32.86 5.33
CA GLU A 875 15.61 33.47 6.32
C GLU A 875 17.07 33.37 5.91
N ILE A 876 17.88 34.32 6.35
CA ILE A 876 19.30 34.41 6.04
C ILE A 876 20.15 34.65 7.27
N ARG A 877 21.34 34.09 7.26
CA ARG A 877 22.39 34.31 8.24
C ARG A 877 23.67 34.70 7.51
N GLU A 878 24.08 35.95 7.61
CA GLU A 878 25.32 36.42 6.99
C GLU A 878 26.54 35.83 7.70
N LEU A 879 27.54 35.48 6.90
CA LEU A 879 28.82 34.95 7.34
C LEU A 879 29.90 36.01 7.17
N PRO A 880 31.00 35.95 7.95
CA PRO A 880 32.13 36.87 7.84
C PRO A 880 32.74 37.01 6.44
#